data_AF-A0A958GT95-F1
#
_entry.id   AF-A0A958GT95-F1
#
_cell.length_a   1.000
_cell.length_b   1.000
_cell.length_c   1.000
_cell.angle_alpha   90.00
_cell.angle_beta   90.00
_cell.angle_gamma   90.00
#
_symmetry.space_group_name_H-M   'P 1'
#
loop_
_entity.id
_entity.type
_entity.pdbx_description
1 polymer ?
#
loop_
_entity_poly.entity_id
_entity_poly.type
_entity_poly.pdbx_seq_one_letter_code
_entity_poly.pdbx_strand_id
1 'polypeptide(L)'
;MKHKLISAIAMLAVASTVITQFAAPAGAEPTERDKVIVVLDASGSMWGQIKGEPKIAIAKSVVKSLVEDWNPDVDLGLSVYGHRRKADCADIDLLVPPAPLDKPSFLKAVEGLSAKGKTPLTEAVSRAADALRYTEDRATVVLVSDGIETCDRDPCAVAKALEDQGVDFTAHVIGFDVSKEQEIAQLKCIAENTGGKFLGASDADSLKKSLAEAVNEVAKVESGVELVAVYEPGGEPVDGVSWTVQTVGDGGTTVKYGGGATPRYRLSPGRYAATAKKTKGSASATTEFEVVEGAANRVEVVIAQEVPVTLVAVTEPGGEPLEEVSWQLHPADKDSQLAKTFKYRYGGGATPVYTVPPGKFLAKVQSQAGKAKAEQEIEVTLDGEHRFEILLAEEGVLQLHAVHEAGGESLERVAWEVRTIETDPLKQPKLLSYGGGAKPQYKLLPGRYQAKAKSLGGKATAEKEVEVRPGVLNTEEVVLPKEGVLKLAAVTEAGSAPLEDISWEVRTIESDPLRKPELVTYGGGNTPDYQLLPGRYQVTAKSKSGMAEVKQDVEVLAGKVNDIQVPFPQEGLLKLEVVSAEGGAPLNRASWEVRTIEADPLRKPTLVKYGGGATPEYRMLPGRYTAIVRIPGSKETAEMEVEVEPGERVVKQLVLTAEE
;
A
#
# COMPACT_ATOMS: atom_id res chain seq x y z
N MET A 1 40.89 67.63 -12.75
CA MET A 1 40.58 68.76 -11.84
C MET A 1 40.84 68.26 -10.42
N LYS A 2 41.75 68.85 -9.62
CA LYS A 2 41.49 69.96 -8.66
C LYS A 2 40.23 69.70 -7.80
N HIS A 3 40.25 69.64 -6.46
CA HIS A 3 41.31 69.86 -5.44
C HIS A 3 40.87 69.32 -4.05
N LYS A 4 41.85 68.86 -3.22
CA LYS A 4 42.02 68.96 -1.73
C LYS A 4 40.82 68.59 -0.80
N LEU A 5 41.00 67.87 0.30
CA LEU A 5 41.40 68.25 1.70
C LEU A 5 41.47 66.91 2.51
N ILE A 6 42.10 66.70 3.68
CA ILE A 6 43.17 67.41 4.45
C ILE A 6 43.92 66.39 5.37
N SER A 7 45.13 66.78 5.82
CA SER A 7 45.94 66.39 7.00
C SER A 7 45.23 65.92 8.31
N ALA A 8 45.88 65.34 9.34
CA ALA A 8 47.21 64.72 9.59
C ALA A 8 47.26 64.22 11.09
N ILE A 9 48.44 63.79 11.60
CA ILE A 9 48.81 63.65 13.06
C ILE A 9 48.20 62.40 13.75
N ALA A 10 48.89 61.60 14.57
CA ALA A 10 50.33 61.45 14.88
C ALA A 10 50.66 60.05 15.44
N MET A 11 51.96 59.77 15.52
CA MET A 11 52.58 58.63 16.22
C MET A 11 52.36 58.74 17.74
N LEU A 12 52.00 57.63 18.41
CA LEU A 12 52.25 57.48 19.85
C LEU A 12 52.52 56.01 20.19
N ALA A 13 53.74 55.71 20.60
CA ALA A 13 54.10 54.41 21.15
C ALA A 13 53.75 54.40 22.66
N VAL A 14 52.98 53.40 23.10
CA VAL A 14 52.72 53.14 24.52
C VAL A 14 53.11 51.70 24.80
N ALA A 15 53.98 51.50 25.79
CA ALA A 15 54.38 50.18 26.23
C ALA A 15 53.25 49.56 27.08
N SER A 16 52.72 48.42 26.63
CA SER A 16 51.75 47.65 27.43
C SER A 16 52.47 46.75 28.42
N THR A 17 52.23 47.01 29.70
CA THR A 17 52.67 46.18 30.83
C THR A 17 52.07 44.77 30.72
N VAL A 18 52.90 43.73 30.80
CA VAL A 18 52.42 42.35 30.90
C VAL A 18 51.83 42.12 32.29
N ILE A 19 50.52 42.00 32.39
CA ILE A 19 49.83 41.56 33.61
C ILE A 19 49.80 40.03 33.58
N THR A 20 50.67 39.41 34.38
CA THR A 20 50.69 37.95 34.55
C THR A 20 49.48 37.53 35.39
N GLN A 21 48.40 37.16 34.71
CA GLN A 21 47.16 36.76 35.37
C GLN A 21 47.31 35.34 35.92
N PHE A 22 47.51 35.22 37.24
CA PHE A 22 47.47 33.93 37.92
C PHE A 22 46.09 33.30 37.73
N ALA A 23 46.02 32.22 36.97
CA ALA A 23 44.85 31.35 36.96
C ALA A 23 44.70 30.73 38.35
N ALA A 24 43.63 31.11 39.07
CA ALA A 24 43.23 30.36 40.25
C ALA A 24 42.91 28.92 39.84
N PRO A 25 43.21 27.91 40.68
CA PRO A 25 42.72 26.56 40.41
C PRO A 25 41.20 26.62 40.32
N ALA A 26 40.63 26.03 39.27
CA ALA A 26 39.20 25.87 39.16
C ALA A 26 38.73 25.07 40.40
N GLY A 27 37.95 25.72 41.27
CA GLY A 27 37.23 25.00 42.31
C GLY A 27 36.33 23.98 41.64
N ALA A 28 36.26 22.78 42.20
CA ALA A 28 35.29 21.79 41.76
C ALA A 28 33.89 22.45 41.74
N GLU A 29 33.18 22.31 40.62
CA GLU A 29 31.78 22.70 40.56
C GLU A 29 31.02 21.94 41.66
N PRO A 30 29.99 22.54 42.30
CA PRO A 30 29.23 21.83 43.31
C PRO A 30 28.62 20.59 42.67
N THR A 31 29.00 19.41 43.14
CA THR A 31 28.31 18.16 42.78
C THR A 31 26.87 18.31 43.21
N GLU A 32 25.97 18.42 42.23
CA GLU A 32 24.54 18.48 42.46
C GLU A 32 24.09 17.15 43.08
N ARG A 33 23.74 17.20 44.36
CA ARG A 33 23.35 16.02 45.14
C ARG A 33 21.85 15.79 45.00
N ASP A 34 21.45 14.53 44.80
CA ASP A 34 20.05 14.14 44.91
C ASP A 34 19.52 14.48 46.29
N LYS A 35 18.28 14.98 46.35
CA LYS A 35 17.65 15.45 47.59
C LYS A 35 16.38 14.65 47.87
N VAL A 36 16.28 14.17 49.12
CA VAL A 36 15.12 13.40 49.60
C VAL A 36 14.52 14.08 50.82
N ILE A 37 13.19 14.24 50.83
CA ILE A 37 12.46 14.52 52.07
C ILE A 37 11.56 13.32 52.41
N VAL A 38 11.77 12.75 53.58
CA VAL A 38 10.81 11.81 54.18
C VAL A 38 9.69 12.63 54.80
N VAL A 39 8.45 12.40 54.36
CA VAL A 39 7.23 12.99 54.93
C VAL A 39 6.58 11.95 55.83
N LEU A 40 6.58 12.19 57.14
CA LEU A 40 6.15 11.22 58.14
C LEU A 40 4.82 11.59 58.80
N ASP A 41 3.91 10.62 58.86
CA ASP A 41 2.66 10.70 59.62
C ASP A 41 2.89 10.71 61.14
N ALA A 42 2.36 11.73 61.80
CA ALA A 42 2.16 11.76 63.25
C ALA A 42 0.75 12.32 63.59
N SER A 43 -0.24 11.99 62.77
CA SER A 43 -1.65 12.22 63.04
C SER A 43 -2.16 11.37 64.21
N GLY A 44 -3.40 11.60 64.66
CA GLY A 44 -3.98 10.89 65.81
C GLY A 44 -4.14 9.37 65.62
N SER A 45 -4.28 8.87 64.39
CA SER A 45 -4.40 7.44 64.07
C SER A 45 -3.12 6.65 64.37
N MET A 46 -1.95 7.31 64.35
CA MET A 46 -0.65 6.72 64.68
C MET A 46 -0.49 6.31 66.16
N TRP A 47 -1.50 6.52 67.02
CA TRP A 47 -1.62 5.85 68.33
C TRP A 47 -2.24 4.44 68.27
N GLY A 48 -2.78 4.03 67.13
CA GLY A 48 -3.20 2.65 66.88
C GLY A 48 -2.05 1.68 67.11
N GLN A 49 -2.36 0.44 67.47
CA GLN A 49 -1.36 -0.55 67.86
C GLN A 49 -1.26 -1.70 66.85
N ILE A 50 -0.04 -2.04 66.46
CA ILE A 50 0.28 -3.26 65.70
C ILE A 50 1.01 -4.19 66.66
N LYS A 51 0.49 -5.41 66.86
CA LYS A 51 1.08 -6.43 67.76
C LYS A 51 1.35 -5.92 69.20
N GLY A 52 0.62 -4.89 69.65
CA GLY A 52 0.74 -4.26 70.97
C GLY A 52 1.64 -3.00 71.04
N GLU A 53 2.34 -2.66 69.97
CA GLU A 53 3.19 -1.46 69.89
C GLU A 53 2.50 -0.33 69.11
N PRO A 54 2.54 0.95 69.56
CA PRO A 54 1.99 2.07 68.81
C PRO A 54 2.66 2.27 67.45
N LYS A 55 1.88 2.52 66.39
CA LYS A 55 2.37 2.80 65.03
C LYS A 55 3.46 3.88 65.00
N ILE A 56 3.28 4.97 65.76
CA ILE A 56 4.28 6.05 65.85
C ILE A 56 5.63 5.58 66.44
N ALA A 57 5.65 4.58 67.33
CA ALA A 57 6.89 4.02 67.88
C ALA A 57 7.61 3.16 66.82
N ILE A 58 6.86 2.33 66.11
CA ILE A 58 7.37 1.52 64.99
C ILE A 58 7.97 2.42 63.90
N ALA A 59 7.25 3.46 63.47
CA ALA A 59 7.72 4.37 62.43
C ALA A 59 8.99 5.13 62.83
N LYS A 60 9.10 5.59 64.09
CA LYS A 60 10.34 6.16 64.63
C LYS A 60 11.50 5.16 64.59
N SER A 61 11.26 3.92 65.00
CA SER A 61 12.27 2.85 65.03
C SER A 61 12.80 2.54 63.62
N VAL A 62 11.91 2.50 62.63
CA VAL A 62 12.27 2.25 61.23
C VAL A 62 13.03 3.43 60.62
N VAL A 63 12.59 4.68 60.84
CA VAL A 63 13.33 5.87 60.38
C VAL A 63 14.71 5.96 61.07
N LYS A 64 14.83 5.53 62.33
CA LYS A 64 16.12 5.40 63.02
C LYS A 64 17.04 4.37 62.37
N SER A 65 16.53 3.20 61.97
CA SER A 65 17.30 2.22 61.17
C SER A 65 17.71 2.76 59.80
N LEU A 66 16.88 3.58 59.14
CA LEU A 66 17.20 4.12 57.81
C LEU A 66 18.46 5.02 57.84
N VAL A 67 18.60 5.84 58.88
CA VAL A 67 19.72 6.79 58.98
C VAL A 67 21.03 6.16 59.45
N GLU A 68 21.02 4.91 59.91
CA GLU A 68 22.24 4.16 60.28
C GLU A 68 23.10 3.90 59.03
N ASP A 69 22.50 3.42 57.95
CA ASP A 69 23.19 3.02 56.69
C ASP A 69 22.99 4.03 55.53
N TRP A 70 22.70 5.30 55.83
CA TRP A 70 22.39 6.32 54.82
C TRP A 70 23.55 6.63 53.86
N ASN A 71 23.24 6.80 52.56
CA ASN A 71 24.18 7.22 51.52
C ASN A 71 24.65 8.68 51.74
N PRO A 72 25.95 8.95 51.98
CA PRO A 72 26.44 10.29 52.27
C PRO A 72 26.36 11.28 51.10
N ASP A 73 26.07 10.81 49.88
CA ASP A 73 25.93 11.64 48.67
C ASP A 73 24.49 12.04 48.35
N VAL A 74 23.52 11.58 49.14
CA VAL A 74 22.11 12.01 49.05
C VAL A 74 21.80 12.90 50.26
N ASP A 75 21.28 14.09 50.01
CA ASP A 75 20.88 15.04 51.04
C ASP A 75 19.49 14.66 51.60
N LEU A 76 19.35 14.60 52.92
CA LEU A 76 18.15 14.08 53.60
C LEU A 76 17.47 15.13 54.49
N GLY A 77 16.19 15.36 54.23
CA GLY A 77 15.30 16.14 55.09
C GLY A 77 14.15 15.31 55.70
N LEU A 78 13.50 15.90 56.70
CA LEU A 78 12.36 15.33 57.43
C LEU A 78 11.25 16.36 57.57
N SER A 79 10.10 16.06 56.96
CA SER A 79 8.84 16.80 57.14
C SER A 79 7.87 15.92 57.93
N VAL A 80 7.13 16.51 58.88
CA VAL A 80 6.21 15.77 59.74
C VAL A 80 4.90 16.54 59.90
N TYR A 81 3.78 15.84 59.78
CA TYR A 81 2.45 16.42 59.99
C TYR A 81 1.71 15.83 61.20
N GLY A 82 0.81 16.62 61.78
CA GLY A 82 -0.04 16.25 62.91
C GLY A 82 0.66 16.17 64.28
N HIS A 83 1.96 16.44 64.38
CA HIS A 83 2.74 16.09 65.57
C HIS A 83 2.60 17.04 66.80
N ARG A 84 1.90 18.18 66.66
CA ARG A 84 1.83 19.25 67.69
C ARG A 84 0.41 19.57 68.11
N ARG A 85 -0.50 19.79 67.15
CA ARG A 85 -1.81 20.43 67.33
C ARG A 85 -2.96 19.51 66.96
N LYS A 86 -3.99 19.46 67.82
CA LYS A 86 -5.22 18.69 67.54
C LYS A 86 -6.09 19.43 66.52
N ALA A 87 -6.73 18.68 65.62
CA ALA A 87 -7.71 19.15 64.64
C ALA A 87 -7.23 20.23 63.64
N ASP A 88 -5.91 20.47 63.52
CA ASP A 88 -5.33 21.53 62.71
C ASP A 88 -4.69 21.00 61.41
N CYS A 89 -5.17 21.49 60.26
CA CYS A 89 -4.66 21.13 58.93
C CYS A 89 -3.36 21.86 58.54
N ALA A 90 -3.02 22.95 59.23
CA ALA A 90 -1.77 23.66 59.04
C ALA A 90 -0.63 23.11 59.93
N ASP A 91 -0.84 21.97 60.61
CA ASP A 91 0.17 21.34 61.46
C ASP A 91 1.14 20.46 60.69
N ILE A 92 1.93 21.10 59.81
CA ILE A 92 3.04 20.53 59.06
C ILE A 92 4.31 21.27 59.46
N ASP A 93 5.44 20.56 59.56
CA ASP A 93 6.71 21.14 59.98
C ASP A 93 7.88 20.47 59.25
N LEU A 94 8.76 21.27 58.67
CA LEU A 94 10.04 20.80 58.13
C LEU A 94 11.07 20.79 59.27
N LEU A 95 11.15 19.69 60.01
CA LEU A 95 12.00 19.56 61.18
C LEU A 95 13.49 19.46 60.84
N VAL A 96 13.79 18.89 59.68
CA VAL A 96 15.15 18.86 59.11
C VAL A 96 15.07 19.28 57.65
N PRO A 97 15.64 20.43 57.25
CA PRO A 97 15.79 20.79 55.85
C PRO A 97 16.67 19.78 55.09
N PRO A 98 16.47 19.57 53.78
CA PRO A 98 17.30 18.68 52.99
C PRO A 98 18.75 19.19 52.96
N ALA A 99 19.67 18.40 53.50
CA ALA A 99 21.09 18.70 53.64
C ALA A 99 21.90 17.40 53.89
N PRO A 100 23.25 17.44 53.86
CA PRO A 100 24.07 16.31 54.28
C PRO A 100 23.73 15.88 55.72
N LEU A 101 23.56 14.57 55.94
CA LEU A 101 22.91 14.03 57.14
C LEU A 101 23.71 14.24 58.45
N ASP A 102 23.21 15.12 59.32
CA ASP A 102 23.56 15.20 60.73
C ASP A 102 22.76 14.17 61.55
N LYS A 103 23.32 12.94 61.68
CA LYS A 103 22.66 11.81 62.35
C LYS A 103 22.16 12.15 63.78
N PRO A 104 22.97 12.75 64.69
CA PRO A 104 22.50 13.18 66.01
C PRO A 104 21.27 14.10 65.99
N SER A 105 21.28 15.15 65.16
CA SER A 105 20.16 16.11 65.11
C SER A 105 18.91 15.50 64.50
N PHE A 106 19.06 14.68 63.45
CA PHE A 106 17.96 13.97 62.80
C PHE A 106 17.27 13.00 63.75
N LEU A 107 18.04 12.16 64.46
CA LEU A 107 17.49 11.20 65.43
C LEU A 107 16.76 11.90 66.57
N LYS A 108 17.28 13.03 67.07
CA LYS A 108 16.62 13.83 68.10
C LYS A 108 15.27 14.39 67.64
N ALA A 109 15.16 14.82 66.38
CA ALA A 109 13.90 15.28 65.81
C ALA A 109 12.86 14.14 65.76
N VAL A 110 13.26 12.95 65.29
CA VAL A 110 12.40 11.75 65.21
C VAL A 110 11.98 11.27 66.61
N GLU A 111 12.88 11.23 67.58
CA GLU A 111 12.58 10.81 68.95
C GLU A 111 11.56 11.74 69.63
N GLY A 112 11.57 13.04 69.32
CA GLY A 112 10.65 14.05 69.87
C GLY A 112 9.19 14.01 69.39
N LEU A 113 8.87 13.25 68.33
CA LEU A 113 7.52 13.29 67.73
C LEU A 113 6.41 12.73 68.64
N SER A 114 5.18 13.21 68.47
CA SER A 114 4.03 12.77 69.27
C SER A 114 2.76 12.79 68.41
N ALA A 115 2.08 11.65 68.29
CA ALA A 115 0.86 11.54 67.48
C ALA A 115 -0.29 12.39 68.05
N LYS A 116 -0.85 13.36 67.31
CA LYS A 116 -1.89 14.28 67.87
C LYS A 116 -2.95 14.79 66.90
N GLY A 117 -2.59 15.09 65.65
CA GLY A 117 -3.32 15.99 64.76
C GLY A 117 -4.10 15.31 63.65
N LYS A 118 -4.38 16.09 62.61
CA LYS A 118 -4.98 15.62 61.34
C LYS A 118 -3.89 15.11 60.38
N THR A 119 -4.34 14.62 59.21
CA THR A 119 -3.55 14.02 58.15
C THR A 119 -3.62 14.88 56.86
N PRO A 120 -2.96 16.06 56.81
CA PRO A 120 -2.96 16.96 55.64
C PRO A 120 -1.95 16.50 54.56
N LEU A 121 -2.21 15.34 53.93
CA LEU A 121 -1.29 14.67 52.99
C LEU A 121 -0.85 15.58 51.83
N THR A 122 -1.81 16.18 51.15
CA THR A 122 -1.62 17.04 49.97
C THR A 122 -0.67 18.20 50.23
N GLU A 123 -0.94 18.92 51.31
CA GLU A 123 -0.17 20.08 51.74
C GLU A 123 1.22 19.67 52.25
N ALA A 124 1.34 18.52 52.91
CA ALA A 124 2.63 18.00 53.39
C ALA A 124 3.57 17.59 52.24
N VAL A 125 3.04 16.93 51.20
CA VAL A 125 3.79 16.59 49.98
C VAL A 125 4.16 17.87 49.20
N SER A 126 3.22 18.82 49.05
CA SER A 126 3.48 20.10 48.36
C SER A 126 4.63 20.88 49.03
N ARG A 127 4.59 21.03 50.36
CA ARG A 127 5.66 21.73 51.11
C ARG A 127 6.99 21.01 51.09
N ALA A 128 6.99 19.68 50.99
CA ALA A 128 8.21 18.91 50.79
C ALA A 128 8.80 19.15 49.39
N ALA A 129 7.96 19.18 48.35
CA ALA A 129 8.38 19.54 47.00
C ALA A 129 8.96 20.97 46.94
N ASP A 130 8.27 21.96 47.55
CA ASP A 130 8.75 23.34 47.65
C ASP A 130 10.12 23.43 48.35
N ALA A 131 10.29 22.71 49.48
CA ALA A 131 11.54 22.67 50.23
C ALA A 131 12.69 21.98 49.47
N LEU A 132 12.37 21.11 48.51
CA LEU A 132 13.31 20.48 47.59
C LEU A 132 13.63 21.37 46.36
N ARG A 133 12.92 22.50 46.16
CA ARG A 133 12.95 23.32 44.95
C ARG A 133 12.60 22.53 43.68
N TYR A 134 11.55 21.72 43.74
CA TYR A 134 11.15 20.78 42.67
C TYR A 134 10.96 21.36 41.26
N THR A 135 10.81 22.68 41.10
CA THR A 135 10.71 23.37 39.80
C THR A 135 12.07 23.77 39.22
N GLU A 136 13.14 23.62 39.98
CA GLU A 136 14.50 24.03 39.65
C GLU A 136 15.50 22.87 39.75
N ASP A 137 15.35 22.00 40.76
CA ASP A 137 16.19 20.84 41.04
C ASP A 137 15.36 19.53 41.01
N ARG A 138 16.01 18.38 40.75
CA ARG A 138 15.41 17.04 40.92
C ARG A 138 15.01 16.81 42.38
N ALA A 139 13.79 16.32 42.60
CA ALA A 139 13.17 16.32 43.93
C ALA A 139 12.37 15.05 44.24
N THR A 140 12.86 14.25 45.19
CA THR A 140 12.15 13.04 45.63
C THR A 140 11.52 13.19 47.02
N VAL A 141 10.24 12.87 47.12
CA VAL A 141 9.49 12.77 48.37
C VAL A 141 9.22 11.30 48.70
N VAL A 142 9.43 10.91 49.95
CA VAL A 142 9.03 9.59 50.47
C VAL A 142 7.98 9.77 51.56
N LEU A 143 6.71 9.60 51.21
CA LEU A 143 5.57 9.73 52.12
C LEU A 143 5.33 8.41 52.86
N VAL A 144 5.27 8.46 54.20
CA VAL A 144 4.81 7.37 55.05
C VAL A 144 3.51 7.79 55.71
N SER A 145 2.39 7.09 55.42
CA SER A 145 1.06 7.42 55.96
C SER A 145 0.28 6.20 56.42
N ASP A 146 -0.51 6.34 57.50
CA ASP A 146 -1.41 5.30 58.02
C ASP A 146 -2.90 5.51 57.69
N GLY A 147 -3.21 6.52 56.88
CA GLY A 147 -4.59 6.90 56.59
C GLY A 147 -4.76 7.80 55.35
N ILE A 148 -5.95 8.39 55.26
CA ILE A 148 -6.37 9.25 54.14
C ILE A 148 -6.27 10.74 54.49
N GLU A 149 -6.31 11.56 53.46
CA GLU A 149 -6.46 13.01 53.55
C GLU A 149 -7.70 13.39 54.38
N THR A 150 -7.53 14.26 55.38
CA THR A 150 -8.58 14.70 56.32
C THR A 150 -8.77 16.23 56.34
N CYS A 151 -8.22 16.91 55.34
CA CYS A 151 -8.24 18.36 55.15
C CYS A 151 -8.82 18.78 53.79
N ASP A 152 -9.75 17.98 53.26
CA ASP A 152 -10.67 18.33 52.16
C ASP A 152 -10.01 18.75 50.83
N ARG A 153 -8.82 18.21 50.53
CA ARG A 153 -8.13 18.33 49.23
C ARG A 153 -8.07 16.97 48.51
N ASP A 154 -7.80 16.99 47.21
CA ASP A 154 -7.62 15.79 46.38
C ASP A 154 -6.11 15.46 46.20
N PRO A 155 -5.62 14.33 46.74
CA PRO A 155 -4.23 13.92 46.57
C PRO A 155 -3.83 13.55 45.15
N CYS A 156 -4.74 13.04 44.32
CA CYS A 156 -4.47 12.73 42.92
C CYS A 156 -4.17 14.02 42.13
N ALA A 157 -5.05 15.01 42.26
CA ALA A 157 -4.94 16.27 41.55
C ALA A 157 -3.67 17.06 41.95
N VAL A 158 -3.30 17.03 43.23
CA VAL A 158 -2.07 17.69 43.71
C VAL A 158 -0.82 16.97 43.23
N ALA A 159 -0.78 15.63 43.32
CA ALA A 159 0.36 14.86 42.83
C ALA A 159 0.62 15.09 41.34
N LYS A 160 -0.44 15.07 40.52
CA LYS A 160 -0.33 15.39 39.09
C LYS A 160 0.13 16.83 38.83
N ALA A 161 -0.35 17.81 39.61
CA ALA A 161 0.06 19.20 39.43
C ALA A 161 1.54 19.43 39.78
N LEU A 162 2.09 18.70 40.76
CA LEU A 162 3.51 18.75 41.11
C LEU A 162 4.37 18.09 40.02
N GLU A 163 3.94 16.96 39.45
CA GLU A 163 4.58 16.31 38.31
C GLU A 163 4.62 17.22 37.07
N ASP A 164 3.46 17.78 36.68
CA ASP A 164 3.32 18.64 35.49
C ASP A 164 4.12 19.95 35.59
N GLN A 165 4.59 20.33 36.79
CA GLN A 165 5.36 21.56 37.05
C GLN A 165 6.83 21.31 37.42
N GLY A 166 7.18 20.09 37.84
CA GLY A 166 8.49 19.76 38.37
C GLY A 166 9.55 19.39 37.33
N VAL A 167 10.81 19.44 37.76
CA VAL A 167 11.96 18.87 37.04
C VAL A 167 12.23 17.48 37.63
N ASP A 168 11.68 16.42 37.02
CA ASP A 168 11.83 15.04 37.51
C ASP A 168 11.44 14.91 39.01
N PHE A 169 10.26 15.43 39.35
CA PHE A 169 9.68 15.24 40.69
C PHE A 169 9.24 13.77 40.84
N THR A 170 9.32 13.22 42.05
CA THR A 170 8.82 11.87 42.31
C THR A 170 8.33 11.72 43.74
N ALA A 171 7.13 11.15 43.94
CA ALA A 171 6.62 10.82 45.26
C ALA A 171 6.47 9.30 45.45
N HIS A 172 7.40 8.67 46.17
CA HIS A 172 7.20 7.31 46.68
C HIS A 172 6.25 7.36 47.89
N VAL A 173 5.33 6.40 47.97
CA VAL A 173 4.30 6.37 49.02
C VAL A 173 4.24 5.02 49.70
N ILE A 174 4.33 5.04 51.02
CA ILE A 174 4.33 3.87 51.88
C ILE A 174 3.07 3.88 52.74
N GLY A 175 2.13 2.99 52.42
CA GLY A 175 0.90 2.80 53.19
C GLY A 175 1.14 1.89 54.38
N PHE A 176 1.13 2.45 55.60
CA PHE A 176 1.45 1.75 56.84
C PHE A 176 0.21 1.30 57.62
N ASP A 177 -0.03 0.00 57.69
CA ASP A 177 -1.25 -0.62 58.25
C ASP A 177 -2.54 -0.06 57.60
N VAL A 178 -2.45 0.20 56.30
CA VAL A 178 -3.57 0.61 55.44
C VAL A 178 -4.12 -0.63 54.74
N SER A 179 -5.37 -0.98 55.03
CA SER A 179 -6.00 -2.23 54.56
C SER A 179 -7.31 -2.02 53.78
N LYS A 180 -7.91 -0.84 53.82
CA LYS A 180 -9.13 -0.55 53.05
C LYS A 180 -8.77 -0.09 51.64
N GLU A 181 -9.49 -0.62 50.66
CA GLU A 181 -9.25 -0.38 49.23
C GLU A 181 -9.28 1.11 48.86
N GLN A 182 -10.19 1.89 49.47
CA GLN A 182 -10.29 3.34 49.23
C GLN A 182 -9.09 4.12 49.77
N GLU A 183 -8.52 3.67 50.89
CA GLU A 183 -7.36 4.29 51.54
C GLU A 183 -6.08 3.98 50.74
N ILE A 184 -5.95 2.71 50.30
CA ILE A 184 -4.90 2.26 49.38
C ILE A 184 -4.97 3.03 48.06
N ALA A 185 -6.16 3.16 47.46
CA ALA A 185 -6.33 3.82 46.17
C ALA A 185 -5.89 5.29 46.20
N GLN A 186 -6.24 6.04 47.25
CA GLN A 186 -5.84 7.45 47.40
C GLN A 186 -4.32 7.60 47.53
N LEU A 187 -3.67 6.77 48.36
CA LEU A 187 -2.21 6.81 48.54
C LEU A 187 -1.46 6.34 47.29
N LYS A 188 -1.94 5.29 46.63
CA LYS A 188 -1.39 4.75 45.38
C LYS A 188 -1.44 5.76 44.25
N CYS A 189 -2.53 6.54 44.18
CA CYS A 189 -2.71 7.59 43.18
C CYS A 189 -1.62 8.67 43.21
N ILE A 190 -1.13 9.04 44.40
CA ILE A 190 -0.04 10.03 44.55
C ILE A 190 1.24 9.53 43.87
N ALA A 191 1.59 8.26 44.12
CA ALA A 191 2.77 7.64 43.51
C ALA A 191 2.62 7.50 41.98
N GLU A 192 1.50 6.96 41.51
CA GLU A 192 1.28 6.72 40.08
C GLU A 192 1.24 7.99 39.23
N ASN A 193 0.78 9.13 39.79
CA ASN A 193 0.78 10.42 39.09
C ASN A 193 2.15 11.15 39.10
N THR A 194 3.17 10.61 39.77
CA THR A 194 4.52 11.22 39.91
C THR A 194 5.65 10.24 39.55
N GLY A 195 5.34 9.20 38.76
CA GLY A 195 6.31 8.12 38.42
C GLY A 195 6.80 7.25 39.60
N GLY A 196 6.33 7.53 40.82
CA GLY A 196 6.77 6.89 42.05
C GLY A 196 6.19 5.49 42.29
N LYS A 197 6.71 4.84 43.34
CA LYS A 197 6.22 3.53 43.81
C LYS A 197 5.26 3.67 44.99
N PHE A 198 4.14 2.94 44.93
CA PHE A 198 3.34 2.63 46.12
C PHE A 198 3.78 1.31 46.75
N LEU A 199 4.11 1.34 48.04
CA LEU A 199 4.62 0.19 48.80
C LEU A 199 3.76 -0.03 50.06
N GLY A 200 3.27 -1.25 50.26
CA GLY A 200 2.49 -1.60 51.45
C GLY A 200 3.38 -2.07 52.60
N ALA A 201 3.06 -1.64 53.82
CA ALA A 201 3.69 -2.10 55.06
C ALA A 201 2.64 -2.44 56.11
N SER A 202 2.71 -3.61 56.73
CA SER A 202 1.75 -4.08 57.76
C SER A 202 2.37 -4.24 59.15
N ASP A 203 3.68 -4.07 59.28
CA ASP A 203 4.46 -4.14 60.52
C ASP A 203 5.84 -3.49 60.35
N ALA A 204 6.67 -3.55 61.40
CA ALA A 204 7.99 -2.92 61.44
C ALA A 204 8.95 -3.43 60.33
N ASP A 205 8.98 -4.73 60.07
CA ASP A 205 9.90 -5.33 59.09
C ASP A 205 9.50 -4.96 57.66
N SER A 206 8.19 -5.02 57.35
CA SER A 206 7.67 -4.58 56.05
C SER A 206 7.78 -3.07 55.84
N LEU A 207 7.64 -2.26 56.90
CA LEU A 207 7.90 -0.82 56.84
C LEU A 207 9.39 -0.52 56.59
N LYS A 208 10.30 -1.22 57.27
CA LYS A 208 11.76 -1.08 57.05
C LYS A 208 12.15 -1.44 55.63
N LYS A 209 11.63 -2.55 55.09
CA LYS A 209 11.87 -2.96 53.71
C LYS A 209 11.34 -1.93 52.70
N SER A 210 10.10 -1.49 52.87
CA SER A 210 9.47 -0.53 51.95
C SER A 210 10.16 0.83 51.95
N LEU A 211 10.59 1.30 53.13
CA LEU A 211 11.32 2.56 53.26
C LEU A 211 12.71 2.48 52.62
N ALA A 212 13.43 1.37 52.81
CA ALA A 212 14.72 1.15 52.14
C ALA A 212 14.56 1.03 50.62
N GLU A 213 13.52 0.37 50.11
CA GLU A 213 13.26 0.30 48.67
C GLU A 213 12.96 1.68 48.06
N ALA A 214 12.08 2.47 48.69
CA ALA A 214 11.75 3.82 48.23
C ALA A 214 12.97 4.76 48.18
N VAL A 215 13.89 4.64 49.14
CA VAL A 215 15.14 5.43 49.17
C VAL A 215 16.16 4.93 48.15
N ASN A 216 16.27 3.62 47.94
CA ASN A 216 17.23 3.05 46.97
C ASN A 216 16.87 3.36 45.51
N GLU A 217 15.59 3.61 45.19
CA GLU A 217 15.19 4.09 43.85
C GLU A 217 15.77 5.47 43.53
N VAL A 218 16.05 6.31 44.54
CA VAL A 218 16.67 7.63 44.35
C VAL A 218 18.12 7.51 43.87
N ALA A 219 18.83 6.47 44.34
CA ALA A 219 20.27 6.29 44.16
C ALA A 219 20.70 5.74 42.78
N LYS A 220 19.81 5.67 41.78
CA LYS A 220 20.15 5.21 40.42
C LYS A 220 20.82 6.31 39.60
N VAL A 221 22.15 6.43 39.74
CA VAL A 221 22.96 7.44 39.04
C VAL A 221 22.98 7.18 37.52
N GLU A 222 22.45 8.11 36.72
CA GLU A 222 22.68 8.11 35.27
C GLU A 222 24.11 8.59 34.95
N SER A 223 24.81 7.85 34.08
CA SER A 223 26.18 8.17 33.66
C SER A 223 26.21 8.90 32.32
N GLY A 224 27.20 9.79 32.15
CA GLY A 224 27.38 10.59 30.94
C GLY A 224 28.01 9.80 29.80
N VAL A 225 27.36 9.81 28.63
CA VAL A 225 27.80 9.15 27.41
C VAL A 225 27.92 10.15 26.28
N GLU A 226 29.12 10.31 25.74
CA GLU A 226 29.41 11.08 24.53
C GLU A 226 29.48 10.13 23.34
N LEU A 227 28.65 10.35 22.31
CA LEU A 227 28.72 9.60 21.06
C LEU A 227 29.47 10.43 20.03
N VAL A 228 30.29 9.79 19.20
CA VAL A 228 30.95 10.46 18.07
C VAL A 228 30.99 9.55 16.85
N ALA A 229 30.69 10.11 15.68
CA ALA A 229 30.79 9.41 14.42
C ALA A 229 32.14 9.75 13.78
N VAL A 230 32.87 8.77 13.28
CA VAL A 230 34.18 8.94 12.64
C VAL A 230 34.23 8.13 11.35
N TYR A 231 35.10 8.52 10.40
CA TYR A 231 35.35 7.69 9.20
C TYR A 231 36.37 6.57 9.45
N GLU A 232 37.28 6.79 10.41
CA GLU A 232 38.28 5.82 10.87
C GLU A 232 38.45 5.96 12.40
N PRO A 233 38.86 4.90 13.12
CA PRO A 233 39.04 4.95 14.58
C PRO A 233 39.99 6.08 15.01
N GLY A 234 39.54 6.92 15.95
CA GLY A 234 40.29 8.10 16.42
C GLY A 234 40.34 9.29 15.46
N GLY A 235 39.61 9.25 14.34
CA GLY A 235 39.49 10.36 13.38
C GLY A 235 38.65 11.54 13.87
N GLU A 236 38.52 12.58 13.04
CA GLU A 236 37.72 13.76 13.37
C GLU A 236 36.19 13.46 13.40
N PRO A 237 35.41 14.15 14.25
CA PRO A 237 33.95 14.00 14.30
C PRO A 237 33.27 14.33 12.97
N VAL A 238 32.39 13.43 12.51
CA VAL A 238 31.61 13.65 11.27
C VAL A 238 30.38 14.51 11.55
N ASP A 239 30.29 15.62 10.84
CA ASP A 239 29.16 16.54 10.90
C ASP A 239 27.87 16.02 10.26
N GLY A 240 26.74 16.58 10.69
CA GLY A 240 25.44 16.28 10.07
C GLY A 240 24.96 14.85 10.29
N VAL A 241 25.26 14.26 11.45
CA VAL A 241 24.84 12.91 11.85
C VAL A 241 23.59 12.98 12.73
N SER A 242 22.64 12.07 12.49
CA SER A 242 21.52 11.76 13.39
C SER A 242 21.82 10.49 14.18
N TRP A 243 21.38 10.47 15.43
CA TRP A 243 21.72 9.45 16.43
C TRP A 243 20.47 8.80 17.02
N THR A 244 20.51 7.48 17.17
CA THR A 244 19.51 6.70 17.91
C THR A 244 20.23 5.79 18.90
N VAL A 245 19.79 5.79 20.17
CA VAL A 245 20.28 4.87 21.20
C VAL A 245 19.17 3.92 21.63
N GLN A 246 19.43 2.62 21.59
CA GLN A 246 18.48 1.56 21.95
C GLN A 246 19.05 0.64 23.03
N THR A 247 18.20 0.02 23.84
CA THR A 247 18.60 -1.05 24.77
C THR A 247 18.91 -2.35 24.03
N VAL A 248 19.87 -3.14 24.52
CA VAL A 248 20.22 -4.46 23.97
C VAL A 248 19.58 -5.56 24.81
N GLY A 249 18.76 -6.42 24.19
CA GLY A 249 18.10 -7.57 24.83
C GLY A 249 16.57 -7.46 24.83
N ASP A 250 16.02 -6.31 25.21
CA ASP A 250 14.57 -6.10 25.41
C ASP A 250 13.90 -5.45 24.19
N GLY A 251 13.90 -6.14 23.05
CA GLY A 251 13.16 -5.74 21.84
C GLY A 251 13.66 -4.47 21.13
N GLY A 252 14.75 -3.84 21.61
CA GLY A 252 15.36 -2.67 20.98
C GLY A 252 14.63 -1.35 21.25
N THR A 253 14.15 -1.12 22.47
CA THR A 253 13.45 0.13 22.84
C THR A 253 14.39 1.32 22.66
N THR A 254 13.94 2.35 21.93
CA THR A 254 14.71 3.61 21.76
C THR A 254 14.60 4.45 23.02
N VAL A 255 15.74 4.76 23.63
CA VAL A 255 15.83 5.52 24.89
C VAL A 255 16.28 6.97 24.70
N LYS A 256 17.06 7.26 23.65
CA LYS A 256 17.47 8.62 23.26
C LYS A 256 17.54 8.74 21.73
N TYR A 257 17.26 9.94 21.22
CA TYR A 257 17.38 10.32 19.82
C TYR A 257 17.90 11.76 19.72
N GLY A 258 18.63 12.10 18.65
CA GLY A 258 19.09 13.47 18.42
C GLY A 258 19.96 13.61 17.17
N GLY A 259 20.73 14.71 17.11
CA GLY A 259 21.66 14.98 16.02
C GLY A 259 22.79 15.91 16.43
N GLY A 260 23.86 15.90 15.65
CA GLY A 260 25.12 16.62 15.92
C GLY A 260 26.33 15.71 15.78
N ALA A 261 27.53 16.30 15.72
CA ALA A 261 28.79 15.55 15.60
C ALA A 261 29.14 14.79 16.90
N THR A 262 28.90 15.41 18.06
CA THR A 262 29.30 14.93 19.40
C THR A 262 28.18 15.09 20.45
N PRO A 263 26.99 14.47 20.30
CA PRO A 263 25.94 14.58 21.31
C PRO A 263 26.33 13.88 22.61
N ARG A 264 25.86 14.45 23.73
CA ARG A 264 25.99 13.85 25.07
C ARG A 264 24.62 13.46 25.61
N TYR A 265 24.52 12.24 26.11
CA TYR A 265 23.32 11.69 26.73
C TYR A 265 23.63 11.22 28.14
N ARG A 266 22.65 11.33 29.06
CA ARG A 266 22.68 10.58 30.33
C ARG A 266 21.95 9.26 30.14
N LEU A 267 22.53 8.16 30.60
CA LEU A 267 21.99 6.81 30.52
C LEU A 267 22.24 6.07 31.83
N SER A 268 21.26 5.31 32.32
CA SER A 268 21.48 4.38 33.44
C SER A 268 22.49 3.29 33.06
N PRO A 269 23.20 2.66 34.02
CA PRO A 269 24.09 1.53 33.74
C PRO A 269 23.39 0.39 32.99
N GLY A 270 24.05 -0.20 31.99
CA GLY A 270 23.46 -1.24 31.14
C GLY A 270 24.03 -1.31 29.72
N ARG A 271 23.52 -2.24 28.90
CA ARG A 271 23.97 -2.44 27.51
C ARG A 271 23.07 -1.73 26.49
N TYR A 272 23.70 -1.01 25.57
CA TYR A 272 23.05 -0.18 24.58
C TYR A 272 23.66 -0.35 23.19
N ALA A 273 22.90 0.04 22.16
CA ALA A 273 23.35 0.14 20.79
C ALA A 273 23.19 1.59 20.31
N ALA A 274 24.29 2.24 19.92
CA ALA A 274 24.29 3.57 19.32
C ALA A 274 24.36 3.44 17.79
N THR A 275 23.35 3.96 17.11
CA THR A 275 23.32 4.03 15.64
C THR A 275 23.59 5.45 15.18
N ALA A 276 24.69 5.64 14.44
CA ALA A 276 24.99 6.85 13.70
C ALA A 276 24.44 6.75 12.28
N LYS A 277 23.86 7.83 11.74
CA LYS A 277 23.41 7.91 10.35
C LYS A 277 23.61 9.31 9.78
N LYS A 278 24.27 9.43 8.62
CA LYS A 278 24.47 10.74 7.97
C LYS A 278 23.16 11.28 7.39
N THR A 279 22.80 12.51 7.74
CA THR A 279 21.53 13.15 7.32
C THR A 279 21.43 13.35 5.80
N LYS A 280 22.55 13.67 5.14
CA LYS A 280 22.66 13.89 3.68
C LYS A 280 23.39 12.73 2.98
N GLY A 281 22.93 11.49 3.14
CA GLY A 281 23.61 10.33 2.54
C GLY A 281 22.96 8.98 2.82
N SER A 282 23.80 7.94 2.85
CA SER A 282 23.45 6.54 3.13
C SER A 282 24.23 5.98 4.32
N ALA A 283 25.46 6.45 4.52
CA ALA A 283 26.37 6.00 5.56
C ALA A 283 25.70 5.94 6.94
N SER A 284 25.72 4.75 7.52
CA SER A 284 25.19 4.45 8.84
C SER A 284 25.89 3.21 9.39
N ALA A 285 26.12 3.21 10.70
CA ALA A 285 26.67 2.08 11.43
C ALA A 285 26.10 2.06 12.85
N THR A 286 26.19 0.90 13.50
CA THR A 286 25.72 0.69 14.87
C THR A 286 26.83 0.06 15.69
N THR A 287 27.16 0.66 16.82
CA THR A 287 28.11 0.13 17.81
C THR A 287 27.35 -0.25 19.08
N GLU A 288 27.52 -1.48 19.55
CA GLU A 288 27.10 -1.85 20.91
C GLU A 288 28.13 -1.40 21.95
N PHE A 289 27.66 -0.92 23.10
CA PHE A 289 28.48 -0.48 24.22
C PHE A 289 27.79 -0.78 25.54
N GLU A 290 28.56 -0.71 26.63
CA GLU A 290 28.08 -0.87 28.00
C GLU A 290 28.33 0.44 28.77
N VAL A 291 27.31 0.91 29.47
CA VAL A 291 27.40 2.07 30.36
C VAL A 291 27.71 1.56 31.75
N VAL A 292 28.89 1.92 32.25
CA VAL A 292 29.33 1.65 33.61
C VAL A 292 29.02 2.86 34.50
N GLU A 293 28.52 2.59 35.71
CA GLU A 293 28.18 3.60 36.71
C GLU A 293 29.37 4.51 37.05
N GLY A 294 29.15 5.82 37.05
CA GLY A 294 30.17 6.84 37.37
C GLY A 294 31.24 7.03 36.30
N ALA A 295 31.21 6.29 35.19
CA ALA A 295 32.16 6.42 34.09
C ALA A 295 31.67 7.42 33.02
N ALA A 296 32.57 8.30 32.58
CA ALA A 296 32.36 9.07 31.36
C ALA A 296 32.66 8.18 30.14
N ASN A 297 31.63 7.75 29.42
CA ASN A 297 31.78 6.82 28.30
C ASN A 297 31.83 7.59 26.98
N ARG A 298 32.94 7.51 26.23
CA ARG A 298 33.03 8.04 24.86
C ARG A 298 32.95 6.88 23.87
N VAL A 299 31.91 6.86 23.03
CA VAL A 299 31.61 5.78 22.09
C VAL A 299 31.85 6.26 20.67
N GLU A 300 32.82 5.66 19.97
CA GLU A 300 33.04 5.89 18.55
C GLU A 300 32.18 4.96 17.69
N VAL A 301 31.52 5.53 16.69
CA VAL A 301 30.77 4.79 15.67
C VAL A 301 31.40 5.07 14.31
N VAL A 302 32.17 4.09 13.82
CA VAL A 302 32.86 4.18 12.53
C VAL A 302 31.84 4.04 11.41
N ILE A 303 31.59 5.11 10.66
CA ILE A 303 30.71 5.11 9.48
C ILE A 303 31.54 5.15 8.21
N ALA A 304 31.03 4.58 7.12
CA ALA A 304 31.73 4.63 5.84
C ALA A 304 31.80 6.06 5.29
N GLN A 305 32.97 6.47 4.79
CA GLN A 305 33.10 7.67 3.98
C GLN A 305 32.35 7.47 2.65
N GLU A 306 31.71 8.53 2.14
CA GLU A 306 30.97 8.48 0.87
C GLU A 306 31.49 9.51 -0.12
N VAL A 307 31.52 9.15 -1.40
CA VAL A 307 31.94 9.98 -2.53
C VAL A 307 30.78 10.21 -3.51
N PRO A 308 30.77 11.31 -4.28
CA PRO A 308 29.77 11.52 -5.32
C PRO A 308 30.09 10.70 -6.58
N VAL A 309 29.10 9.97 -7.07
CA VAL A 309 29.13 9.19 -8.31
C VAL A 309 28.13 9.81 -9.28
N THR A 310 28.60 10.26 -10.43
CA THR A 310 27.78 10.79 -11.52
C THR A 310 27.58 9.70 -12.57
N LEU A 311 26.33 9.39 -12.90
CA LEU A 311 26.02 8.50 -14.02
C LEU A 311 25.54 9.32 -15.22
N VAL A 312 25.75 8.81 -16.42
CA VAL A 312 25.39 9.48 -17.68
C VAL A 312 24.90 8.44 -18.66
N ALA A 313 23.77 8.68 -19.32
CA ALA A 313 23.24 7.78 -20.35
C ALA A 313 23.46 8.45 -21.70
N VAL A 314 24.14 7.75 -22.60
CA VAL A 314 24.48 8.23 -23.94
C VAL A 314 24.17 7.14 -24.95
N THR A 315 23.92 7.50 -26.20
CA THR A 315 23.69 6.55 -27.31
C THR A 315 25.00 6.06 -27.93
N GLU A 316 26.03 6.91 -27.88
CA GLU A 316 27.40 6.65 -28.32
C GLU A 316 28.41 7.27 -27.34
N PRO A 317 29.67 6.78 -27.25
CA PRO A 317 30.66 7.28 -26.29
C PRO A 317 30.96 8.78 -26.48
N GLY A 318 30.85 9.56 -25.41
CA GLY A 318 31.00 11.03 -25.47
C GLY A 318 29.86 11.79 -26.16
N GLY A 319 28.72 11.14 -26.45
CA GLY A 319 27.51 11.77 -26.99
C GLY A 319 26.77 12.65 -25.97
N GLU A 320 25.67 13.28 -26.40
CA GLU A 320 24.85 14.10 -25.51
C GLU A 320 24.09 13.25 -24.47
N PRO A 321 24.03 13.67 -23.19
CA PRO A 321 23.27 12.98 -22.16
C PRO A 321 21.75 12.90 -22.42
N LEU A 322 21.16 11.73 -22.24
CA LEU A 322 19.73 11.47 -22.45
C LEU A 322 18.87 11.89 -21.25
N GLU A 323 17.96 12.85 -21.43
CA GLU A 323 17.10 13.36 -20.36
C GLU A 323 15.93 12.43 -19.97
N GLU A 324 15.26 11.77 -20.93
CA GLU A 324 14.08 10.90 -20.70
C GLU A 324 14.46 9.49 -20.17
N VAL A 325 15.30 9.42 -19.14
CA VAL A 325 15.77 8.17 -18.53
C VAL A 325 15.50 8.11 -17.03
N SER A 326 15.41 6.88 -16.52
CA SER A 326 15.39 6.60 -15.09
C SER A 326 16.49 5.63 -14.70
N TRP A 327 17.02 5.84 -13.51
CA TRP A 327 18.26 5.25 -13.02
C TRP A 327 18.03 4.45 -11.75
N GLN A 328 18.76 3.35 -11.60
CA GLN A 328 18.84 2.57 -10.38
C GLN A 328 20.30 2.29 -10.07
N LEU A 329 20.71 2.53 -8.83
CA LEU A 329 22.03 2.16 -8.34
C LEU A 329 21.89 1.26 -7.11
N HIS A 330 22.49 0.08 -7.17
CA HIS A 330 22.53 -0.87 -6.06
C HIS A 330 23.88 -1.58 -5.97
N PRO A 331 24.27 -2.16 -4.82
CA PRO A 331 25.51 -2.92 -4.71
C PRO A 331 25.51 -4.10 -5.67
N ALA A 332 26.66 -4.39 -6.30
CA ALA A 332 26.77 -5.44 -7.31
C ALA A 332 26.54 -6.83 -6.68
N ASP A 333 27.20 -7.09 -5.55
CA ASP A 333 26.94 -8.23 -4.68
C ASP A 333 25.83 -7.91 -3.67
N LYS A 334 24.74 -8.68 -3.71
CA LYS A 334 23.54 -8.54 -2.88
C LYS A 334 23.70 -9.09 -1.46
N ASP A 335 24.69 -9.96 -1.22
CA ASP A 335 24.94 -10.57 0.09
C ASP A 335 26.06 -9.86 0.86
N SER A 336 26.77 -8.93 0.20
CA SER A 336 27.81 -8.08 0.76
C SER A 336 27.35 -7.28 2.00
N GLN A 337 28.29 -6.91 2.87
CA GLN A 337 28.01 -5.99 3.99
C GLN A 337 27.51 -4.63 3.50
N LEU A 338 27.93 -4.21 2.31
CA LEU A 338 27.43 -3.02 1.62
C LEU A 338 25.94 -3.14 1.27
N ALA A 339 25.45 -4.29 0.81
CA ALA A 339 24.03 -4.52 0.53
C ALA A 339 23.13 -4.55 1.77
N LYS A 340 23.69 -4.80 2.96
CA LYS A 340 22.94 -4.73 4.23
C LYS A 340 22.71 -3.29 4.70
N THR A 341 23.65 -2.39 4.39
CA THR A 341 23.62 -0.98 4.85
C THR A 341 23.11 -0.02 3.77
N PHE A 342 23.45 -0.25 2.50
CA PHE A 342 23.06 0.58 1.36
C PHE A 342 21.89 -0.05 0.59
N LYS A 343 20.73 0.63 0.61
CA LYS A 343 19.54 0.23 -0.16
C LYS A 343 19.47 0.96 -1.50
N TYR A 344 18.78 0.34 -2.47
CA TYR A 344 18.51 0.85 -3.82
C TYR A 344 18.28 2.36 -3.87
N ARG A 345 19.04 3.07 -4.71
CA ARG A 345 18.81 4.48 -5.03
C ARG A 345 18.17 4.58 -6.40
N TYR A 346 17.17 5.44 -6.51
CA TYR A 346 16.51 5.80 -7.77
C TYR A 346 16.91 7.22 -8.17
N GLY A 347 16.99 7.49 -9.47
CA GLY A 347 17.18 8.83 -10.03
C GLY A 347 16.50 8.96 -11.38
N GLY A 348 16.50 10.17 -11.92
CA GLY A 348 15.98 10.49 -13.25
C GLY A 348 16.71 11.72 -13.82
N GLY A 349 16.54 11.95 -15.12
CA GLY A 349 17.26 12.98 -15.86
C GLY A 349 18.64 12.53 -16.35
N ALA A 350 19.27 13.39 -17.14
CA ALA A 350 20.52 13.14 -17.85
C ALA A 350 21.71 12.69 -16.97
N THR A 351 21.93 13.37 -15.85
CA THR A 351 23.13 13.16 -15.02
C THR A 351 22.83 13.14 -13.51
N PRO A 352 22.25 12.05 -12.97
CA PRO A 352 22.05 11.93 -11.53
C PRO A 352 23.40 11.78 -10.79
N VAL A 353 23.45 12.37 -9.59
CA VAL A 353 24.59 12.24 -8.67
C VAL A 353 24.15 11.46 -7.43
N TYR A 354 24.85 10.36 -7.15
CA TYR A 354 24.63 9.52 -5.98
C TYR A 354 25.81 9.64 -5.02
N THR A 355 25.55 9.96 -3.75
CA THR A 355 26.59 9.90 -2.71
C THR A 355 26.60 8.50 -2.10
N VAL A 356 27.68 7.73 -2.34
CA VAL A 356 27.78 6.31 -1.98
C VAL A 356 29.15 5.99 -1.36
N PRO A 357 29.26 4.97 -0.48
CA PRO A 357 30.55 4.50 0.00
C PRO A 357 31.35 3.76 -1.08
N PRO A 358 32.67 3.60 -0.92
CA PRO A 358 33.49 2.84 -1.87
C PRO A 358 33.04 1.36 -1.94
N GLY A 359 33.17 0.77 -3.12
CA GLY A 359 32.75 -0.59 -3.42
C GLY A 359 32.23 -0.76 -4.85
N LYS A 360 31.71 -1.95 -5.14
CA LYS A 360 31.16 -2.31 -6.45
C LYS A 360 29.64 -2.15 -6.49
N PHE A 361 29.15 -1.47 -7.52
CA PHE A 361 27.73 -1.20 -7.74
C PHE A 361 27.33 -1.63 -9.14
N LEU A 362 26.09 -2.11 -9.29
CA LEU A 362 25.45 -2.29 -10.59
C LEU A 362 24.57 -1.07 -10.86
N ALA A 363 25.01 -0.23 -11.79
CA ALA A 363 24.25 0.90 -12.29
C ALA A 363 23.33 0.41 -13.42
N LYS A 364 22.05 0.77 -13.35
CA LYS A 364 21.04 0.43 -14.36
C LYS A 364 20.35 1.67 -14.85
N VAL A 365 20.13 1.74 -16.16
CA VAL A 365 19.36 2.80 -16.81
C VAL A 365 18.31 2.22 -17.74
N GLN A 366 17.17 2.87 -17.82
CA GLN A 366 16.08 2.55 -18.74
C GLN A 366 15.46 3.83 -19.28
N SER A 367 14.98 3.80 -20.52
CA SER A 367 14.17 4.90 -21.08
C SER A 367 12.87 5.06 -20.29
N GLN A 368 12.26 6.24 -20.37
CA GLN A 368 10.93 6.50 -19.79
C GLN A 368 9.84 5.60 -20.40
N ALA A 369 10.00 5.15 -21.65
CA ALA A 369 9.13 4.15 -22.28
C ALA A 369 9.41 2.71 -21.82
N GLY A 370 10.55 2.48 -21.15
CA GLY A 370 10.95 1.21 -20.56
C GLY A 370 11.33 0.11 -21.56
N LYS A 371 11.53 0.43 -22.85
CA LYS A 371 11.91 -0.54 -23.89
C LYS A 371 13.42 -0.71 -23.98
N ALA A 372 14.16 0.39 -24.08
CA ALA A 372 15.62 0.40 -23.93
C ALA A 372 16.04 0.29 -22.47
N LYS A 373 17.02 -0.60 -22.21
CA LYS A 373 17.64 -0.82 -20.90
C LYS A 373 19.11 -1.15 -21.07
N ALA A 374 19.93 -0.65 -20.15
CA ALA A 374 21.34 -0.99 -20.05
C ALA A 374 21.74 -1.11 -18.57
N GLU A 375 22.78 -1.91 -18.30
CA GLU A 375 23.37 -2.04 -16.97
C GLU A 375 24.88 -2.22 -17.05
N GLN A 376 25.61 -1.68 -16.06
CA GLN A 376 27.06 -1.69 -16.00
C GLN A 376 27.52 -1.83 -14.54
N GLU A 377 28.44 -2.75 -14.28
CA GLU A 377 29.16 -2.77 -13.01
C GLU A 377 30.18 -1.61 -12.99
N ILE A 378 30.13 -0.82 -11.92
CA ILE A 378 31.05 0.29 -11.65
C ILE A 378 31.75 0.06 -10.32
N GLU A 379 32.99 0.51 -10.23
CA GLU A 379 33.81 0.44 -9.02
C GLU A 379 34.08 1.86 -8.50
N VAL A 380 33.75 2.07 -7.23
CA VAL A 380 33.84 3.36 -6.55
C VAL A 380 34.94 3.28 -5.50
N THR A 381 35.86 4.24 -5.52
CA THR A 381 36.99 4.34 -4.58
C THR A 381 36.83 5.58 -3.69
N LEU A 382 37.79 5.87 -2.82
CA LEU A 382 37.79 7.14 -2.07
C LEU A 382 38.44 8.28 -2.88
N ASP A 383 39.38 7.93 -3.76
CA ASP A 383 40.09 8.84 -4.65
C ASP A 383 39.56 8.77 -6.08
N GLY A 384 39.61 9.90 -6.79
CA GLY A 384 39.30 10.00 -8.23
C GLY A 384 37.95 10.67 -8.53
N GLU A 385 37.71 10.95 -9.82
CA GLU A 385 36.41 11.42 -10.29
C GLU A 385 35.56 10.23 -10.75
N HIS A 386 34.40 10.04 -10.12
CA HIS A 386 33.49 8.94 -10.42
C HIS A 386 32.39 9.36 -11.38
N ARG A 387 32.75 9.53 -12.66
CA ARG A 387 31.81 9.75 -13.76
C ARG A 387 31.76 8.53 -14.68
N PHE A 388 30.58 7.93 -14.83
CA PHE A 388 30.39 6.72 -15.64
C PHE A 388 29.35 6.94 -16.75
N GLU A 389 29.78 6.78 -18.00
CA GLU A 389 28.91 6.74 -19.18
C GLU A 389 28.42 5.31 -19.42
N ILE A 390 27.10 5.13 -19.51
CA ILE A 390 26.45 3.87 -19.87
C ILE A 390 25.79 4.04 -21.23
N LEU A 391 26.13 3.16 -22.17
CA LEU A 391 25.53 3.12 -23.50
C LEU A 391 24.09 2.57 -23.41
N LEU A 392 23.10 3.43 -23.63
CA LEU A 392 21.70 3.06 -23.74
C LEU A 392 21.30 3.04 -25.22
N ALA A 393 20.80 1.91 -25.70
CA ALA A 393 20.37 1.78 -27.09
C ALA A 393 19.28 2.81 -27.44
N GLU A 394 19.54 3.61 -28.47
CA GLU A 394 18.63 4.65 -28.92
C GLU A 394 17.34 4.05 -29.51
N GLU A 395 16.18 4.47 -29.00
CA GLU A 395 14.89 4.01 -29.50
C GLU A 395 14.54 4.71 -30.82
N GLY A 396 14.00 3.96 -31.77
CA GLY A 396 13.33 4.50 -32.95
C GLY A 396 11.83 4.63 -32.74
N VAL A 397 11.18 5.48 -33.51
CA VAL A 397 9.70 5.57 -33.54
C VAL A 397 9.20 4.88 -34.79
N LEU A 398 8.38 3.85 -34.66
CA LEU A 398 7.61 3.25 -35.75
C LEU A 398 6.26 3.93 -35.85
N GLN A 399 5.97 4.63 -36.94
CA GLN A 399 4.62 5.09 -37.28
C GLN A 399 4.04 4.17 -38.34
N LEU A 400 2.91 3.55 -38.04
CA LEU A 400 2.17 2.74 -39.01
C LEU A 400 1.00 3.52 -39.57
N HIS A 401 0.70 3.35 -40.86
CA HIS A 401 -0.58 3.75 -41.44
C HIS A 401 -1.04 2.70 -42.45
N ALA A 402 -2.36 2.58 -42.62
CA ALA A 402 -2.94 1.61 -43.55
C ALA A 402 -3.66 2.32 -44.68
N VAL A 403 -3.61 1.75 -45.87
CA VAL A 403 -4.25 2.26 -47.10
C VAL A 403 -4.94 1.10 -47.82
N HIS A 404 -5.86 1.38 -48.75
CA HIS A 404 -6.40 0.34 -49.64
C HIS A 404 -5.56 0.10 -50.89
N GLU A 405 -4.83 1.11 -51.33
CA GLU A 405 -4.02 1.15 -52.55
C GLU A 405 -2.75 1.94 -52.21
N ALA A 406 -1.58 1.53 -52.73
CA ALA A 406 -0.29 2.07 -52.29
C ALA A 406 -0.20 3.60 -52.51
N GLY A 407 0.23 4.34 -51.48
CA GLY A 407 0.24 5.81 -51.46
C GLY A 407 -1.13 6.49 -51.39
N GLY A 408 -2.20 5.73 -51.13
CA GLY A 408 -3.56 6.24 -50.96
C GLY A 408 -3.82 6.92 -49.60
N GLU A 409 -5.07 7.28 -49.34
CA GLU A 409 -5.47 7.89 -48.07
C GLU A 409 -5.41 6.90 -46.90
N SER A 410 -5.04 7.42 -45.73
CA SER A 410 -4.93 6.66 -44.49
C SER A 410 -6.29 6.22 -43.97
N LEU A 411 -6.44 4.95 -43.63
CA LEU A 411 -7.68 4.39 -43.08
C LEU A 411 -7.81 4.68 -41.58
N GLU A 412 -8.87 5.37 -41.18
CA GLU A 412 -9.10 5.78 -39.79
C GLU A 412 -9.39 4.62 -38.82
N ARG A 413 -10.11 3.60 -39.31
CA ARG A 413 -10.66 2.51 -38.49
C ARG A 413 -9.84 1.22 -38.62
N VAL A 414 -8.63 1.25 -38.10
CA VAL A 414 -7.70 0.11 -38.14
C VAL A 414 -7.20 -0.26 -36.75
N ALA A 415 -7.14 -1.55 -36.47
CA ALA A 415 -6.46 -2.14 -35.32
C ALA A 415 -5.08 -2.65 -35.73
N TRP A 416 -4.12 -2.50 -34.83
CA TRP A 416 -2.70 -2.66 -35.11
C TRP A 416 -2.05 -3.55 -34.05
N GLU A 417 -1.27 -4.53 -34.50
CA GLU A 417 -0.42 -5.36 -33.64
C GLU A 417 1.03 -5.29 -34.15
N VAL A 418 1.99 -5.06 -33.25
CA VAL A 418 3.42 -5.13 -33.56
C VAL A 418 4.04 -6.28 -32.79
N ARG A 419 4.68 -7.21 -33.50
CA ARG A 419 5.30 -8.43 -32.96
C ARG A 419 6.79 -8.51 -33.27
N THR A 420 7.54 -9.26 -32.48
CA THR A 420 8.88 -9.73 -32.87
C THR A 420 8.79 -10.64 -34.08
N ILE A 421 9.78 -10.61 -34.95
CA ILE A 421 9.97 -11.69 -35.93
C ILE A 421 10.64 -12.86 -35.21
N GLU A 422 10.09 -14.05 -35.40
CA GLU A 422 10.64 -15.29 -34.86
C GLU A 422 10.90 -16.25 -36.02
N THR A 423 12.11 -16.80 -36.07
CA THR A 423 12.58 -17.72 -37.13
C THR A 423 12.48 -19.19 -36.72
N ASP A 424 12.36 -19.45 -35.42
CA ASP A 424 12.15 -20.79 -34.87
C ASP A 424 10.65 -21.15 -34.91
N PRO A 425 10.20 -22.12 -35.73
CA PRO A 425 8.79 -22.46 -35.87
C PRO A 425 8.15 -23.07 -34.61
N LEU A 426 8.94 -23.41 -33.58
CA LEU A 426 8.45 -23.87 -32.28
C LEU A 426 8.14 -22.71 -31.31
N LYS A 427 8.56 -21.49 -31.64
CA LYS A 427 8.35 -20.29 -30.81
C LYS A 427 7.31 -19.38 -31.45
N GLN A 428 6.54 -18.70 -30.59
CA GLN A 428 5.51 -17.76 -31.05
C GLN A 428 6.05 -16.33 -31.09
N PRO A 429 5.82 -15.58 -32.18
CA PRO A 429 6.05 -14.14 -32.26
C PRO A 429 5.47 -13.39 -31.05
N LYS A 430 6.32 -12.71 -30.29
CA LYS A 430 5.92 -11.98 -29.07
C LYS A 430 5.25 -10.66 -29.44
N LEU A 431 4.04 -10.44 -28.93
CA LEU A 431 3.35 -9.15 -29.02
C LEU A 431 4.10 -8.08 -28.21
N LEU A 432 4.50 -7.00 -28.88
CA LEU A 432 5.24 -5.87 -28.29
C LEU A 432 4.35 -4.65 -28.04
N SER A 433 3.31 -4.48 -28.87
CA SER A 433 2.31 -3.41 -28.77
C SER A 433 1.02 -3.78 -29.50
N TYR A 434 -0.09 -3.23 -29.04
CA TYR A 434 -1.41 -3.27 -29.68
C TYR A 434 -2.06 -1.89 -29.58
N GLY A 435 -2.84 -1.49 -30.59
CA GLY A 435 -3.57 -0.23 -30.58
C GLY A 435 -4.56 -0.11 -31.74
N GLY A 436 -5.12 1.09 -31.92
CA GLY A 436 -5.99 1.40 -33.05
C GLY A 436 -5.95 2.87 -33.44
N GLY A 437 -6.42 3.17 -34.65
CA GLY A 437 -6.44 4.51 -35.25
C GLY A 437 -5.63 4.59 -36.55
N ALA A 438 -5.67 5.77 -37.19
CA ALA A 438 -5.09 5.98 -38.52
C ALA A 438 -3.56 5.87 -38.56
N LYS A 439 -2.87 6.54 -37.62
CA LYS A 439 -1.41 6.74 -37.64
C LYS A 439 -0.71 6.52 -36.30
N PRO A 440 -0.92 5.37 -35.61
CA PRO A 440 -0.30 5.12 -34.30
C PRO A 440 1.23 5.14 -34.37
N GLN A 441 1.85 5.53 -33.27
CA GLN A 441 3.31 5.57 -33.11
C GLN A 441 3.76 4.67 -31.97
N TYR A 442 4.88 3.98 -32.16
CA TYR A 442 5.46 3.03 -31.22
C TYR A 442 6.95 3.30 -31.02
N LYS A 443 7.37 3.73 -29.82
CA LYS A 443 8.79 3.73 -29.43
C LYS A 443 9.26 2.26 -29.30
N LEU A 444 10.29 1.88 -30.04
CA LEU A 444 10.82 0.52 -30.13
C LEU A 444 12.35 0.57 -30.20
N LEU A 445 13.01 -0.53 -29.84
CA LEU A 445 14.44 -0.68 -30.10
C LEU A 445 14.70 -0.83 -31.61
N PRO A 446 15.93 -0.58 -32.08
CA PRO A 446 16.29 -0.84 -33.47
C PRO A 446 16.18 -2.33 -33.82
N GLY A 447 15.68 -2.64 -35.01
CA GLY A 447 15.50 -4.02 -35.46
C GLY A 447 14.34 -4.20 -36.45
N ARG A 448 14.05 -5.46 -36.79
CA ARG A 448 12.95 -5.82 -37.68
C ARG A 448 11.79 -6.44 -36.92
N TYR A 449 10.58 -6.03 -37.28
CA TYR A 449 9.33 -6.37 -36.59
C TYR A 449 8.25 -6.77 -37.59
N GLN A 450 7.25 -7.51 -37.13
CA GLN A 450 6.06 -7.81 -37.92
C GLN A 450 4.92 -6.88 -37.50
N ALA A 451 4.46 -6.03 -38.41
CA ALA A 451 3.29 -5.18 -38.23
C ALA A 451 2.06 -5.84 -38.87
N LYS A 452 0.97 -5.98 -38.11
CA LYS A 452 -0.33 -6.47 -38.59
C LYS A 452 -1.37 -5.38 -38.51
N ALA A 453 -2.04 -5.12 -39.63
CA ALA A 453 -3.21 -4.26 -39.73
C ALA A 453 -4.49 -5.10 -39.80
N LYS A 454 -5.58 -4.62 -39.20
CA LYS A 454 -6.93 -5.19 -39.32
C LYS A 454 -8.00 -4.11 -39.42
N SER A 455 -8.91 -4.24 -40.39
CA SER A 455 -10.12 -3.42 -40.53
C SER A 455 -11.04 -3.54 -39.31
N LEU A 456 -11.43 -2.42 -38.68
CA LEU A 456 -12.33 -2.38 -37.52
C LEU A 456 -13.81 -2.33 -37.96
N GLY A 457 -14.34 -3.50 -38.27
CA GLY A 457 -15.72 -3.74 -38.69
C GLY A 457 -15.82 -4.88 -39.71
N GLY A 458 -14.76 -5.04 -40.51
CA GLY A 458 -14.64 -6.10 -41.50
C GLY A 458 -13.67 -7.22 -41.12
N LYS A 459 -13.17 -7.88 -42.17
CA LYS A 459 -12.29 -9.05 -42.15
C LYS A 459 -10.93 -8.80 -42.77
N ALA A 460 -10.75 -7.71 -43.52
CA ALA A 460 -9.47 -7.36 -44.11
C ALA A 460 -8.35 -7.31 -43.06
N THR A 461 -7.30 -8.08 -43.32
CA THR A 461 -6.05 -8.09 -42.56
C THR A 461 -4.88 -8.11 -43.52
N ALA A 462 -3.76 -7.53 -43.11
CA ALA A 462 -2.50 -7.55 -43.84
C ALA A 462 -1.34 -7.53 -42.83
N GLU A 463 -0.23 -8.17 -43.20
CA GLU A 463 0.99 -8.24 -42.40
C GLU A 463 2.18 -7.76 -43.23
N LYS A 464 3.10 -7.04 -42.59
CA LYS A 464 4.29 -6.48 -43.23
C LYS A 464 5.49 -6.58 -42.28
N GLU A 465 6.65 -6.97 -42.81
CA GLU A 465 7.93 -6.81 -42.11
C GLU A 465 8.38 -5.34 -42.22
N VAL A 466 8.70 -4.74 -41.09
CA VAL A 466 9.09 -3.33 -40.95
C VAL A 466 10.41 -3.20 -40.21
N GLU A 467 11.23 -2.22 -40.59
CA GLU A 467 12.51 -1.92 -39.94
C GLU A 467 12.40 -0.65 -39.09
N VAL A 468 12.88 -0.71 -37.85
CA VAL A 468 13.04 0.44 -36.97
C VAL A 468 14.52 0.79 -36.89
N ARG A 469 14.85 2.02 -37.29
CA ARG A 469 16.20 2.60 -37.15
C ARG A 469 16.24 3.51 -35.91
N PRO A 470 17.39 3.59 -35.20
CA PRO A 470 17.55 4.42 -34.02
C PRO A 470 17.32 5.90 -34.33
N GLY A 471 16.82 6.66 -33.35
CA GLY A 471 16.77 8.14 -33.40
C GLY A 471 15.81 8.76 -34.41
N VAL A 472 15.17 7.97 -35.27
CA VAL A 472 14.36 8.47 -36.40
C VAL A 472 12.91 8.00 -36.36
N LEU A 473 12.05 8.75 -37.06
CA LEU A 473 10.68 8.35 -37.37
C LEU A 473 10.68 7.44 -38.60
N ASN A 474 10.32 6.19 -38.40
CA ASN A 474 10.18 5.15 -39.41
C ASN A 474 8.69 5.07 -39.77
N THR A 475 8.26 5.71 -40.86
CA THR A 475 6.86 5.68 -41.32
C THR A 475 6.65 4.54 -42.31
N GLU A 476 5.73 3.64 -42.00
CA GLU A 476 5.55 2.37 -42.70
C GLU A 476 4.08 2.13 -43.09
N GLU A 477 3.85 2.02 -44.40
CA GLU A 477 2.53 1.78 -45.00
C GLU A 477 2.20 0.29 -45.06
N VAL A 478 0.97 -0.08 -44.68
CA VAL A 478 0.42 -1.44 -44.85
C VAL A 478 -0.83 -1.39 -45.73
N VAL A 479 -0.78 -2.04 -46.88
CA VAL A 479 -1.92 -2.10 -47.83
C VAL A 479 -2.93 -3.15 -47.36
N LEU A 480 -4.10 -2.71 -46.89
CA LEU A 480 -5.22 -3.57 -46.52
C LEU A 480 -6.12 -3.84 -47.74
N PRO A 481 -6.49 -5.10 -48.04
CA PRO A 481 -7.37 -5.41 -49.16
C PRO A 481 -8.72 -4.69 -49.01
N LYS A 482 -9.18 -4.07 -50.10
CA LYS A 482 -10.39 -3.25 -50.15
C LYS A 482 -11.64 -4.13 -50.12
N GLU A 483 -12.37 -4.08 -49.03
CA GLU A 483 -13.56 -4.90 -48.79
C GLU A 483 -14.74 -4.44 -49.66
N GLY A 484 -15.58 -5.38 -50.09
CA GLY A 484 -16.90 -5.10 -50.63
C GLY A 484 -17.96 -5.24 -49.53
N VAL A 485 -19.11 -4.60 -49.73
CA VAL A 485 -20.31 -4.83 -48.91
C VAL A 485 -21.22 -5.76 -49.70
N LEU A 486 -21.60 -6.90 -49.14
CA LEU A 486 -22.63 -7.77 -49.66
C LEU A 486 -23.93 -7.48 -48.91
N LYS A 487 -24.94 -6.93 -49.61
CA LYS A 487 -26.30 -6.77 -49.08
C LYS A 487 -27.17 -7.88 -49.63
N LEU A 488 -27.97 -8.50 -48.78
CA LEU A 488 -28.83 -9.62 -49.15
C LEU A 488 -30.28 -9.30 -48.83
N ALA A 489 -31.17 -9.56 -49.77
CA ALA A 489 -32.61 -9.52 -49.57
C ALA A 489 -33.26 -10.76 -50.19
N ALA A 490 -34.09 -11.48 -49.44
CA ALA A 490 -34.91 -12.55 -50.00
C ALA A 490 -36.20 -11.91 -50.51
N VAL A 491 -36.53 -12.13 -51.78
CA VAL A 491 -37.67 -11.49 -52.44
C VAL A 491 -38.50 -12.52 -53.18
N THR A 492 -39.80 -12.31 -53.29
CA THR A 492 -40.67 -13.21 -54.08
C THR A 492 -40.47 -13.00 -55.57
N GLU A 493 -40.30 -11.73 -55.96
CA GLU A 493 -40.00 -11.28 -57.32
C GLU A 493 -38.98 -10.13 -57.28
N ALA A 494 -38.25 -9.91 -58.37
CA ALA A 494 -37.25 -8.84 -58.43
C ALA A 494 -37.90 -7.46 -58.18
N GLY A 495 -37.40 -6.73 -57.20
CA GLY A 495 -37.94 -5.44 -56.75
C GLY A 495 -39.06 -5.52 -55.71
N SER A 496 -39.49 -6.72 -55.27
CA SER A 496 -40.47 -6.83 -54.18
C SER A 496 -39.90 -6.38 -52.83
N ALA A 497 -40.78 -6.16 -51.85
CA ALA A 497 -40.35 -5.96 -50.47
C ALA A 497 -39.55 -7.19 -49.97
N PRO A 498 -38.47 -7.01 -49.18
CA PRO A 498 -37.71 -8.12 -48.60
C PRO A 498 -38.54 -8.92 -47.58
N LEU A 499 -38.44 -10.25 -47.65
CA LEU A 499 -39.12 -11.18 -46.76
C LEU A 499 -38.53 -11.18 -45.34
N GLU A 500 -39.40 -11.27 -44.35
CA GLU A 500 -39.05 -11.46 -42.94
C GLU A 500 -38.83 -12.94 -42.58
N ASP A 501 -38.37 -13.23 -41.35
CA ASP A 501 -38.10 -14.59 -40.86
C ASP A 501 -37.08 -15.39 -41.71
N ILE A 502 -36.16 -14.71 -42.39
CA ILE A 502 -35.06 -15.32 -43.16
C ILE A 502 -33.77 -15.36 -42.35
N SER A 503 -33.08 -16.50 -42.41
CA SER A 503 -31.70 -16.68 -41.98
C SER A 503 -30.76 -16.87 -43.17
N TRP A 504 -29.52 -16.42 -42.99
CA TRP A 504 -28.51 -16.32 -44.03
C TRP A 504 -27.23 -17.02 -43.59
N GLU A 505 -26.65 -17.79 -44.50
CA GLU A 505 -25.31 -18.37 -44.36
C GLU A 505 -24.51 -18.02 -45.62
N VAL A 506 -23.35 -17.39 -45.47
CA VAL A 506 -22.42 -17.08 -46.57
C VAL A 506 -21.21 -17.99 -46.45
N ARG A 507 -20.91 -18.76 -47.50
CA ARG A 507 -19.76 -19.67 -47.56
C ARG A 507 -18.81 -19.35 -48.71
N THR A 508 -17.55 -19.75 -48.58
CA THR A 508 -16.64 -19.79 -49.73
C THR A 508 -17.15 -20.79 -50.76
N ILE A 509 -16.88 -20.54 -52.04
CA ILE A 509 -17.03 -21.56 -53.09
C ILE A 509 -15.70 -22.28 -53.21
N GLU A 510 -15.73 -23.59 -53.07
CA GLU A 510 -14.55 -24.45 -53.18
C GLU A 510 -14.69 -25.35 -54.42
N SER A 511 -13.61 -25.44 -55.18
CA SER A 511 -13.51 -26.24 -56.42
C SER A 511 -12.96 -27.65 -56.18
N ASP A 512 -12.23 -27.85 -55.08
CA ASP A 512 -11.72 -29.16 -54.68
C ASP A 512 -12.80 -29.93 -53.89
N PRO A 513 -13.35 -31.05 -54.40
CA PRO A 513 -14.39 -31.82 -53.71
C PRO A 513 -13.90 -32.48 -52.40
N LEU A 514 -12.59 -32.49 -52.10
CA LEU A 514 -12.05 -32.96 -50.82
C LEU A 514 -12.07 -31.87 -49.73
N ARG A 515 -12.21 -30.60 -50.11
CA ARG A 515 -12.27 -29.46 -49.20
C ARG A 515 -13.71 -29.04 -48.95
N LYS A 516 -14.01 -28.67 -47.70
CA LYS A 516 -15.35 -28.24 -47.31
C LYS A 516 -15.46 -26.71 -47.46
N PRO A 517 -16.53 -26.19 -48.09
CA PRO A 517 -16.87 -24.77 -48.05
C PRO A 517 -16.82 -24.19 -46.63
N GLU A 518 -16.03 -23.14 -46.43
CA GLU A 518 -15.86 -22.49 -45.13
C GLU A 518 -17.06 -21.58 -44.84
N LEU A 519 -17.56 -21.59 -43.60
CA LEU A 519 -18.57 -20.63 -43.17
C LEU A 519 -17.93 -19.27 -42.94
N VAL A 520 -18.17 -18.33 -43.86
CA VAL A 520 -17.63 -16.98 -43.77
C VAL A 520 -18.44 -16.17 -42.77
N THR A 521 -19.76 -16.13 -42.90
CA THR A 521 -20.63 -15.41 -41.95
C THR A 521 -22.03 -16.00 -41.95
N TYR A 522 -22.79 -15.75 -40.89
CA TYR A 522 -24.20 -16.11 -40.79
C TYR A 522 -24.96 -15.00 -40.06
N GLY A 523 -26.28 -14.97 -40.23
CA GLY A 523 -27.15 -14.03 -39.52
C GLY A 523 -28.62 -14.26 -39.81
N GLY A 524 -29.45 -13.37 -39.29
CA GLY A 524 -30.88 -13.31 -39.61
C GLY A 524 -31.29 -11.87 -39.88
N GLY A 525 -32.41 -11.70 -40.56
CA GLY A 525 -32.95 -10.40 -40.94
C GLY A 525 -33.37 -10.36 -42.40
N ASN A 526 -34.18 -9.36 -42.75
CA ASN A 526 -34.70 -9.19 -44.11
C ASN A 526 -33.68 -8.54 -45.07
N THR A 527 -32.74 -7.75 -44.55
CA THR A 527 -31.76 -6.95 -45.32
C THR A 527 -30.35 -6.88 -44.69
N PRO A 528 -29.71 -8.00 -44.28
CA PRO A 528 -28.38 -7.94 -43.67
C PRO A 528 -27.31 -7.46 -44.65
N ASP A 529 -26.29 -6.78 -44.12
CA ASP A 529 -25.09 -6.39 -44.83
C ASP A 529 -23.82 -7.01 -44.22
N TYR A 530 -22.90 -7.43 -45.09
CA TYR A 530 -21.67 -8.12 -44.70
C TYR A 530 -20.45 -7.48 -45.38
N GLN A 531 -19.49 -7.00 -44.59
CA GLN A 531 -18.18 -6.58 -45.09
C GLN A 531 -17.32 -7.83 -45.36
N LEU A 532 -17.00 -8.05 -46.64
CA LEU A 532 -16.32 -9.25 -47.12
C LEU A 532 -15.16 -8.87 -48.05
N LEU A 533 -14.17 -9.76 -48.15
CA LEU A 533 -13.12 -9.62 -49.15
C LEU A 533 -13.70 -9.80 -50.56
N PRO A 534 -13.05 -9.26 -51.60
CA PRO A 534 -13.48 -9.49 -52.98
C PRO A 534 -13.36 -10.97 -53.36
N GLY A 535 -14.37 -11.51 -54.04
CA GLY A 535 -14.38 -12.92 -54.43
C GLY A 535 -15.78 -13.49 -54.67
N ARG A 536 -15.82 -14.79 -55.01
CA ARG A 536 -17.08 -15.52 -55.21
C ARG A 536 -17.48 -16.29 -53.95
N TYR A 537 -18.75 -16.17 -53.58
CA TYR A 537 -19.33 -16.77 -52.38
C TYR A 537 -20.64 -17.46 -52.70
N GLN A 538 -21.00 -18.49 -51.95
CA GLN A 538 -22.33 -19.09 -51.98
C GLN A 538 -23.15 -18.54 -50.82
N VAL A 539 -24.23 -17.83 -51.13
CA VAL A 539 -25.22 -17.40 -50.12
C VAL A 539 -26.32 -18.44 -50.05
N THR A 540 -26.71 -18.79 -48.83
CA THR A 540 -27.83 -19.68 -48.54
C THR A 540 -28.86 -18.90 -47.74
N ALA A 541 -30.03 -18.64 -48.34
CA ALA A 541 -31.20 -18.15 -47.64
C ALA A 541 -31.99 -19.36 -47.11
N LYS A 542 -32.44 -19.32 -45.86
CA LYS A 542 -33.31 -20.33 -45.25
C LYS A 542 -34.48 -19.67 -44.55
N SER A 543 -35.67 -20.23 -44.68
CA SER A 543 -36.80 -19.80 -43.87
C SER A 543 -36.68 -20.34 -42.45
N LYS A 544 -37.13 -19.54 -41.47
CA LYS A 544 -37.20 -19.94 -40.05
C LYS A 544 -38.08 -21.17 -39.79
N SER A 545 -38.99 -21.50 -40.70
CA SER A 545 -39.82 -22.72 -40.64
C SER A 545 -39.08 -23.99 -41.08
N GLY A 546 -37.89 -23.83 -41.67
CA GLY A 546 -37.06 -24.89 -42.26
C GLY A 546 -37.62 -25.49 -43.56
N MET A 547 -38.66 -24.88 -44.15
CA MET A 547 -39.34 -25.42 -45.34
C MET A 547 -38.69 -25.01 -46.66
N ALA A 548 -38.05 -23.84 -46.70
CA ALA A 548 -37.43 -23.28 -47.89
C ALA A 548 -35.93 -23.04 -47.66
N GLU A 549 -35.11 -23.51 -48.58
CA GLU A 549 -33.67 -23.22 -48.67
C GLU A 549 -33.34 -22.88 -50.12
N VAL A 550 -32.72 -21.72 -50.35
CA VAL A 550 -32.24 -21.29 -51.67
C VAL A 550 -30.75 -21.00 -51.59
N LYS A 551 -29.98 -21.54 -52.53
CA LYS A 551 -28.55 -21.30 -52.68
C LYS A 551 -28.29 -20.52 -53.96
N GLN A 552 -27.49 -19.48 -53.85
CA GLN A 552 -27.09 -18.64 -54.98
C GLN A 552 -25.60 -18.31 -54.87
N ASP A 553 -24.89 -18.47 -55.97
CA ASP A 553 -23.51 -17.99 -56.08
C ASP A 553 -23.53 -16.49 -56.40
N VAL A 554 -22.72 -15.71 -55.68
CA VAL A 554 -22.60 -14.26 -55.82
C VAL A 554 -21.13 -13.86 -55.96
N GLU A 555 -20.88 -12.71 -56.56
CA GLU A 555 -19.56 -12.08 -56.60
C GLU A 555 -19.58 -10.79 -55.79
N VAL A 556 -18.61 -10.64 -54.88
CA VAL A 556 -18.38 -9.42 -54.10
C VAL A 556 -17.24 -8.65 -54.76
N LEU A 557 -17.54 -7.46 -55.26
CA LEU A 557 -16.56 -6.57 -55.87
C LEU A 557 -15.94 -5.61 -54.84
N ALA A 558 -14.63 -5.39 -54.96
CA ALA A 558 -13.84 -4.54 -54.07
C ALA A 558 -14.38 -3.11 -53.99
N GLY A 559 -14.60 -2.61 -52.77
CA GLY A 559 -15.06 -1.24 -52.52
C GLY A 559 -16.47 -0.91 -53.02
N LYS A 560 -17.24 -1.90 -53.49
CA LYS A 560 -18.61 -1.72 -53.97
C LYS A 560 -19.64 -2.27 -52.99
N VAL A 561 -20.85 -1.70 -53.03
CA VAL A 561 -22.04 -2.34 -52.48
C VAL A 561 -22.59 -3.28 -53.55
N ASN A 562 -22.69 -4.55 -53.22
CA ASN A 562 -23.20 -5.62 -54.06
C ASN A 562 -24.58 -5.98 -53.48
N ASP A 563 -25.62 -5.36 -54.04
CA ASP A 563 -27.01 -5.56 -53.61
C ASP A 563 -27.59 -6.77 -54.35
N ILE A 564 -27.80 -7.86 -53.62
CA ILE A 564 -28.25 -9.14 -54.18
C ILE A 564 -29.64 -9.47 -53.64
N GLN A 565 -30.60 -9.43 -54.56
CA GLN A 565 -31.92 -9.99 -54.36
C GLN A 565 -31.89 -11.49 -54.71
N VAL A 566 -32.21 -12.33 -53.74
CA VAL A 566 -32.31 -13.78 -53.88
C VAL A 566 -33.79 -14.14 -54.06
N PRO A 567 -34.21 -14.66 -55.23
CA PRO A 567 -35.57 -15.14 -55.44
C PRO A 567 -35.88 -16.29 -54.46
N PHE A 568 -36.94 -16.12 -53.67
CA PHE A 568 -37.25 -17.00 -52.56
C PHE A 568 -38.75 -17.32 -52.53
N PRO A 569 -39.14 -18.61 -52.39
CA PRO A 569 -40.56 -18.98 -52.46
C PRO A 569 -41.33 -18.46 -51.25
N GLN A 570 -42.50 -17.87 -51.50
CA GLN A 570 -43.38 -17.42 -50.42
C GLN A 570 -44.14 -18.60 -49.81
N GLU A 571 -43.91 -18.86 -48.52
CA GLU A 571 -44.64 -19.90 -47.78
C GLU A 571 -46.09 -19.46 -47.54
N GLY A 572 -47.04 -20.37 -47.78
CA GLY A 572 -48.41 -20.25 -47.32
C GLY A 572 -48.59 -20.78 -45.90
N LEU A 573 -49.69 -20.42 -45.24
CA LEU A 573 -50.04 -20.87 -43.90
C LEU A 573 -51.24 -21.83 -43.96
N LEU A 574 -50.96 -23.13 -43.81
CA LEU A 574 -51.99 -24.16 -43.71
C LEU A 574 -52.46 -24.29 -42.27
N LYS A 575 -53.72 -23.92 -42.00
CA LYS A 575 -54.42 -24.24 -40.77
C LYS A 575 -55.34 -25.43 -40.99
N LEU A 576 -55.15 -26.48 -40.20
CA LEU A 576 -56.04 -27.63 -40.19
C LEU A 576 -56.93 -27.58 -38.95
N GLU A 577 -58.13 -28.13 -39.05
CA GLU A 577 -59.09 -28.26 -37.96
C GLU A 577 -59.85 -29.58 -38.12
N VAL A 578 -60.21 -30.23 -37.01
CA VAL A 578 -61.01 -31.47 -37.03
C VAL A 578 -62.19 -31.37 -36.07
N VAL A 579 -63.37 -31.71 -36.56
CA VAL A 579 -64.67 -31.59 -35.87
C VAL A 579 -65.47 -32.89 -36.01
N SER A 580 -66.43 -33.11 -35.11
CA SER A 580 -67.35 -34.26 -35.18
C SER A 580 -68.58 -34.02 -36.06
N ALA A 581 -68.84 -32.77 -36.44
CA ALA A 581 -69.89 -32.35 -37.36
C ALA A 581 -69.50 -31.00 -37.98
N GLU A 582 -69.98 -30.71 -39.19
CA GLU A 582 -69.70 -29.44 -39.90
C GLU A 582 -70.10 -28.23 -39.03
N GLY A 583 -69.18 -27.27 -38.86
CA GLY A 583 -69.38 -26.11 -37.98
C GLY A 583 -69.36 -26.41 -36.47
N GLY A 584 -69.05 -27.65 -36.06
CA GLY A 584 -68.90 -28.04 -34.66
C GLY A 584 -67.62 -27.52 -33.99
N ALA A 585 -67.45 -27.81 -32.70
CA ALA A 585 -66.25 -27.43 -31.95
C ALA A 585 -65.04 -28.33 -32.29
N PRO A 586 -63.80 -27.80 -32.36
CA PRO A 586 -62.60 -28.59 -32.63
C PRO A 586 -62.34 -29.71 -31.61
N LEU A 587 -61.94 -30.88 -32.10
CA LEU A 587 -61.62 -32.05 -31.27
C LEU A 587 -60.20 -31.96 -30.70
N ASN A 588 -60.11 -31.80 -29.38
CA ASN A 588 -58.85 -31.53 -28.67
C ASN A 588 -57.78 -32.64 -28.67
N ARG A 589 -58.08 -33.84 -29.20
CA ARG A 589 -57.16 -34.99 -29.24
C ARG A 589 -57.00 -35.52 -30.66
N ALA A 590 -56.26 -34.78 -31.48
CA ALA A 590 -55.94 -35.15 -32.84
C ALA A 590 -54.42 -35.16 -33.08
N SER A 591 -53.98 -36.11 -33.91
CA SER A 591 -52.62 -36.17 -34.47
C SER A 591 -52.71 -36.02 -35.98
N TRP A 592 -51.82 -35.21 -36.55
CA TRP A 592 -51.85 -34.77 -37.94
C TRP A 592 -50.55 -35.14 -38.65
N GLU A 593 -50.68 -35.74 -39.83
CA GLU A 593 -49.60 -35.93 -40.79
C GLU A 593 -49.95 -35.15 -42.07
N VAL A 594 -49.06 -34.28 -42.54
CA VAL A 594 -49.18 -33.65 -43.86
C VAL A 594 -48.13 -34.26 -44.78
N ARG A 595 -48.56 -34.84 -45.90
CA ARG A 595 -47.72 -35.62 -46.82
C ARG A 595 -47.75 -35.09 -48.25
N THR A 596 -46.71 -35.36 -49.04
CA THR A 596 -46.70 -35.06 -50.49
C THR A 596 -47.72 -35.93 -51.24
N ILE A 597 -48.29 -35.39 -52.32
CA ILE A 597 -49.07 -36.19 -53.29
C ILE A 597 -48.10 -36.66 -54.38
N GLU A 598 -47.87 -37.97 -54.47
CA GLU A 598 -47.03 -38.57 -55.50
C GLU A 598 -47.89 -39.04 -56.69
N ALA A 599 -47.56 -38.58 -57.90
CA ALA A 599 -48.22 -39.04 -59.14
C ALA A 599 -47.72 -40.41 -59.64
N ASP A 600 -46.59 -40.88 -59.12
CA ASP A 600 -46.02 -42.21 -59.42
C ASP A 600 -46.44 -43.20 -58.32
N PRO A 601 -47.25 -44.24 -58.61
CA PRO A 601 -47.69 -45.23 -57.62
C PRO A 601 -46.55 -46.02 -56.94
N LEU A 602 -45.34 -45.99 -57.50
CA LEU A 602 -44.15 -46.63 -56.92
C LEU A 602 -43.42 -45.74 -55.90
N ARG A 603 -43.73 -44.44 -55.85
CA ARG A 603 -43.19 -43.50 -54.86
C ARG A 603 -44.11 -43.39 -53.65
N LYS A 604 -43.52 -43.36 -52.46
CA LYS A 604 -44.28 -43.22 -51.21
C LYS A 604 -44.45 -41.73 -50.86
N PRO A 605 -45.66 -41.26 -50.53
CA PRO A 605 -45.92 -39.95 -49.94
C PRO A 605 -44.97 -39.63 -48.79
N THR A 606 -44.19 -38.57 -48.96
CA THR A 606 -43.18 -38.11 -47.99
C THR A 606 -43.86 -37.30 -46.90
N LEU A 607 -43.52 -37.55 -45.63
CA LEU A 607 -44.01 -36.77 -44.49
C LEU A 607 -43.34 -35.40 -44.47
N VAL A 608 -44.14 -34.34 -44.62
CA VAL A 608 -43.69 -32.94 -44.70
C VAL A 608 -43.80 -32.25 -43.34
N LYS A 609 -44.93 -32.42 -42.66
CA LYS A 609 -45.15 -31.94 -41.28
C LYS A 609 -45.89 -32.99 -40.45
N TYR A 610 -45.61 -32.99 -39.16
CA TYR A 610 -46.30 -33.78 -38.15
C TYR A 610 -46.57 -32.90 -36.93
N GLY A 611 -47.71 -33.09 -36.28
CA GLY A 611 -48.07 -32.33 -35.08
C GLY A 611 -49.34 -32.86 -34.41
N GLY A 612 -49.63 -32.36 -33.22
CA GLY A 612 -50.83 -32.71 -32.46
C GLY A 612 -51.60 -31.47 -32.02
N GLY A 613 -52.90 -31.63 -31.81
CA GLY A 613 -53.80 -30.56 -31.36
C GLY A 613 -55.03 -30.41 -32.27
N ALA A 614 -56.01 -29.65 -31.78
CA ALA A 614 -57.30 -29.47 -32.47
C ALA A 614 -57.17 -28.62 -33.75
N THR A 615 -56.27 -27.62 -33.73
CA THR A 615 -56.14 -26.59 -34.77
C THR A 615 -54.67 -26.24 -35.09
N PRO A 616 -53.83 -27.18 -35.54
CA PRO A 616 -52.43 -26.89 -35.85
C PRO A 616 -52.29 -25.95 -37.05
N GLU A 617 -51.24 -25.14 -37.04
CA GLU A 617 -50.89 -24.21 -38.11
C GLU A 617 -49.46 -24.49 -38.58
N TYR A 618 -49.30 -24.71 -39.89
CA TYR A 618 -48.03 -25.05 -40.53
C TYR A 618 -47.72 -24.03 -41.63
N ARG A 619 -46.52 -23.42 -41.59
CA ARG A 619 -45.98 -22.79 -42.80
C ARG A 619 -45.51 -23.89 -43.75
N MET A 620 -45.88 -23.76 -45.02
CA MET A 620 -45.74 -24.77 -46.07
C MET A 620 -45.30 -24.10 -47.37
N LEU A 621 -44.53 -24.81 -48.20
CA LEU A 621 -44.30 -24.37 -49.58
C LEU A 621 -45.62 -24.47 -50.39
N PRO A 622 -45.78 -23.67 -51.46
CA PRO A 622 -46.94 -23.78 -52.33
C PRO A 622 -47.02 -25.15 -53.02
N GLY A 623 -48.23 -25.70 -53.13
CA GLY A 623 -48.46 -27.02 -53.75
C GLY A 623 -49.61 -27.80 -53.10
N ARG A 624 -49.84 -29.02 -53.60
CA ARG A 624 -50.90 -29.92 -53.15
C ARG A 624 -50.34 -31.03 -52.24
N TYR A 625 -51.04 -31.25 -51.13
CA TYR A 625 -50.65 -32.15 -50.05
C TYR A 625 -51.84 -32.98 -49.59
N THR A 626 -51.59 -34.17 -49.03
CA THR A 626 -52.62 -34.92 -48.28
C THR A 626 -52.46 -34.62 -46.80
N ALA A 627 -53.51 -34.06 -46.18
CA ALA A 627 -53.60 -33.87 -44.74
C ALA A 627 -54.38 -35.05 -44.13
N ILE A 628 -53.73 -35.82 -43.26
CA ILE A 628 -54.29 -37.01 -42.60
C ILE A 628 -54.43 -36.72 -41.10
N VAL A 629 -55.62 -36.91 -40.54
CA VAL A 629 -55.89 -36.82 -39.10
C VAL A 629 -56.18 -38.19 -38.51
N ARG A 630 -55.65 -38.45 -37.32
CA ARG A 630 -55.96 -39.65 -36.51
C ARG A 630 -56.29 -39.24 -35.08
N ILE A 631 -57.33 -39.84 -34.50
CA ILE A 631 -57.68 -39.64 -33.09
C ILE A 631 -56.95 -40.70 -32.24
N PRO A 632 -56.04 -40.32 -31.31
CA PRO A 632 -55.31 -41.29 -30.50
C PRO A 632 -56.25 -42.14 -29.65
N GLY A 633 -56.26 -43.45 -29.90
CA GLY A 633 -57.13 -44.42 -29.24
C GLY A 633 -58.36 -44.84 -30.04
N SER A 634 -58.66 -44.20 -31.17
CA SER A 634 -59.64 -44.68 -32.15
C SER A 634 -58.95 -45.33 -33.37
N LYS A 635 -59.72 -46.09 -34.15
CA LYS A 635 -59.36 -46.50 -35.52
C LYS A 635 -59.74 -45.45 -36.57
N GLU A 636 -60.54 -44.45 -36.19
CA GLU A 636 -60.97 -43.37 -37.08
C GLU A 636 -59.77 -42.57 -37.61
N THR A 637 -59.70 -42.51 -38.94
CA THR A 637 -58.76 -41.67 -39.67
C THR A 637 -59.52 -40.99 -40.81
N ALA A 638 -59.34 -39.69 -40.97
CA ALA A 638 -59.81 -38.96 -42.14
C ALA A 638 -58.63 -38.33 -42.86
N GLU A 639 -58.75 -38.19 -44.18
CA GLU A 639 -57.77 -37.49 -45.00
C GLU A 639 -58.47 -36.59 -46.01
N MET A 640 -57.76 -35.53 -46.43
CA MET A 640 -58.19 -34.68 -47.54
C MET A 640 -56.99 -34.14 -48.31
N GLU A 641 -57.21 -33.83 -49.58
CA GLU A 641 -56.28 -33.01 -50.34
C GLU A 641 -56.41 -31.54 -49.93
N VAL A 642 -55.27 -30.89 -49.71
CA VAL A 642 -55.16 -29.46 -49.40
C VAL A 642 -54.18 -28.83 -50.37
N GLU A 643 -54.59 -27.74 -50.99
CA GLU A 643 -53.75 -26.90 -51.83
C GLU A 643 -53.30 -25.69 -50.99
N VAL A 644 -52.01 -25.40 -50.99
CA VAL A 644 -51.40 -24.25 -50.35
C VAL A 644 -50.97 -23.28 -51.43
N GLU A 645 -51.52 -22.07 -51.40
CA GLU A 645 -51.14 -20.99 -52.31
C GLU A 645 -50.03 -20.09 -51.70
N PRO A 646 -49.20 -19.41 -52.52
CA PRO A 646 -48.10 -18.60 -52.02
C PRO A 646 -48.58 -17.43 -51.15
N GLY A 647 -48.10 -17.36 -49.91
CA GLY A 647 -48.43 -16.27 -48.97
C GLY A 647 -49.85 -16.29 -48.40
N GLU A 648 -50.73 -17.15 -48.91
CA GLU A 648 -52.13 -17.23 -48.45
C GLU A 648 -52.27 -18.03 -47.15
N ARG A 649 -53.34 -17.75 -46.39
CA ARG A 649 -53.76 -18.57 -45.24
C ARG A 649 -54.91 -19.47 -45.65
N VAL A 650 -54.60 -20.75 -45.86
CA VAL A 650 -55.59 -21.78 -46.19
C VAL A 650 -56.08 -22.43 -44.90
N VAL A 651 -57.38 -22.33 -44.62
CA VAL A 651 -58.04 -23.02 -43.51
C VAL A 651 -58.85 -24.20 -44.04
N LYS A 652 -58.65 -25.39 -43.48
CA LYS A 652 -59.37 -26.61 -43.86
C LYS A 652 -59.89 -27.35 -42.64
N GLN A 653 -61.19 -27.61 -42.62
CA GLN A 653 -61.89 -28.35 -41.57
C GLN A 653 -62.21 -29.78 -42.08
N LEU A 654 -61.78 -30.79 -41.34
CA LEU A 654 -62.12 -32.20 -41.57
C LEU A 654 -63.27 -32.59 -40.62
N VAL A 655 -64.32 -33.20 -41.16
CA VAL A 655 -65.38 -33.82 -40.35
C VAL A 655 -65.07 -35.30 -40.18
N LEU A 656 -64.97 -35.78 -38.94
CA LEU A 656 -64.90 -37.20 -38.63
C LEU A 656 -66.33 -37.75 -38.52
N THR A 657 -66.81 -38.37 -39.59
CA THR A 657 -68.04 -39.18 -39.56
C THR A 657 -67.74 -40.54 -38.98
N ALA A 658 -68.37 -40.89 -37.86
CA ALA A 658 -68.38 -42.27 -37.37
C ALA A 658 -69.18 -43.16 -38.36
N GLU A 659 -68.61 -44.29 -38.76
CA GLU A 659 -69.40 -45.41 -39.27
C GLU A 659 -70.15 -46.06 -38.07
N GLU A 660 -71.44 -46.36 -38.24
CA GLU A 660 -72.30 -47.02 -37.22
C GLU A 660 -71.94 -48.50 -36.99
#